data_AF-A0A3D1DM64-F1
#
_entry.id   AF-A0A3D1DM64-F1
#
_cell.length_a   1.000
_cell.length_b   1.000
_cell.length_c   1.000
_cell.angle_alpha   90.00
_cell.angle_beta   90.00
_cell.angle_gamma   90.00
#
_symmetry.space_group_name_H-M   'P 1'
#
loop_
_entity.id
_entity.type
_entity.pdbx_description
1 polymer ?
#
loop_
_entity_poly.entity_id
_entity_poly.type
_entity_poly.pdbx_seq_one_letter_code
_entity_poly.pdbx_strand_id
1 'polypeptide(L)'
;TIERARRLSTTENPALVPLMLGLAGHKSPLVRYWAMIGLAAAPTDRGVKPLVDGLGDPVKAVREAAAWGLRQLLIDNRGWKAVATAAASGDDRTRAALARTLVMRVDGVMPGIDIGWDQLTTLISSMMLEDPHPAVRAWSTRASWNWWVWNPPVRTALNKTWIARLSRPEPNELAENGMRYQAHALFIANGHKANGSRQHQYTKLQKLFGEIEQTLAEAIKNNPVVARRLSRRLVAVAATFYNTSGGDGGPGQMGYITPGSGDLFGHAVLTYLKFVDPKISKDRSGEALLPVKLGLEGAANVPHQPLQQQLITYSLEGPEALRAVAASSVSDPRSAKFVAVPELVEPLLRQIRRGANEPPRRSQLSDPVLKLFGRVRWVIPQNKDQQHEILGYLAPRFPKFVTAEEIKKNSDAAKRTELKRQMDAEWYLSTGLGDALGRNPDLHIDMALDFLPKSFQNKLDAQFWLPSVTWILTHKTKLPEVQVKKGQLPPIDPYAAHRTRALQLFLDQLKATSDPRTRGVAVTMAQATSLRRNPEVLNALEAMLKFEKRKDVVKTARNVLSTNRKNFLKELTAAVNREKPRKQPVDKNGKPKLDAEFVADFQFFRDYVTPEMDKVLRGDQRSCFACHGVPGRVPPLTLNPPDDAGYLPVDKLLANYRLLQFRVDLQNIEKSKLLRKPLNIQTGKEDGHQGGRRYQPMDPGYQIIRRWVLNQKKHPAKLGLEVPAAAAP
;
A
#
# COMPACT_ATOMS: atom_id res chain seq x y z
N THR A 1 -4.24 -31.43 52.54
CA THR A 1 -3.25 -31.83 51.51
C THR A 1 -3.12 -30.84 50.37
N ILE A 2 -4.21 -30.41 49.73
CA ILE A 2 -4.17 -29.49 48.57
C ILE A 2 -3.43 -28.18 48.88
N GLU A 3 -3.78 -27.50 49.98
CA GLU A 3 -3.13 -26.23 50.36
C GLU A 3 -1.62 -26.38 50.58
N ARG A 4 -1.18 -27.51 51.16
CA ARG A 4 0.24 -27.82 51.34
C ARG A 4 0.94 -28.04 50.00
N ALA A 5 0.32 -28.79 49.08
CA ALA A 5 0.85 -29.02 47.74
C ALA A 5 0.99 -27.72 46.93
N ARG A 6 -0.02 -26.84 47.02
CA ARG A 6 0.02 -25.51 46.40
C ARG A 6 1.17 -24.67 46.93
N ARG A 7 1.28 -24.54 48.25
CA ARG A 7 2.38 -23.79 48.89
C ARG A 7 3.73 -24.34 48.51
N LEU A 8 3.87 -25.66 48.46
CA LEU A 8 5.10 -26.34 48.06
C LEU A 8 5.48 -26.01 46.60
N SER A 9 4.50 -25.89 45.70
CA SER A 9 4.73 -25.70 44.26
C SER A 9 5.30 -24.33 43.87
N THR A 10 5.25 -23.37 44.78
CA THR A 10 5.75 -22.01 44.57
C THR A 10 7.04 -21.74 45.34
N THR A 11 7.69 -22.78 45.90
CA THR A 11 8.91 -22.61 46.70
C THR A 11 10.19 -22.56 45.85
N GLU A 12 10.15 -23.09 44.62
CA GLU A 12 11.31 -23.23 43.72
C GLU A 12 12.51 -23.97 44.34
N ASN A 13 12.33 -24.64 45.48
CA ASN A 13 13.42 -25.26 46.23
C ASN A 13 13.68 -26.70 45.71
N PRO A 14 14.86 -26.98 45.11
CA PRO A 14 15.17 -28.30 44.56
C PRO A 14 15.18 -29.42 45.60
N ALA A 15 15.46 -29.12 46.88
CA ALA A 15 15.44 -30.10 47.97
C ALA A 15 14.04 -30.68 48.22
N LEU A 16 12.99 -29.99 47.76
CA LEU A 16 11.60 -30.39 47.94
C LEU A 16 11.02 -31.16 46.75
N VAL A 17 11.79 -31.35 45.67
CA VAL A 17 11.40 -32.16 44.50
C VAL A 17 10.97 -33.57 44.87
N PRO A 18 11.64 -34.32 45.79
CA PRO A 18 11.19 -35.65 46.18
C PRO A 18 9.75 -35.70 46.72
N LEU A 19 9.32 -34.66 47.44
CA LEU A 19 7.94 -34.55 47.91
C LEU A 19 6.97 -34.37 46.74
N MET A 20 7.34 -33.55 45.74
CA MET A 20 6.54 -33.36 44.52
C MET A 20 6.40 -34.61 43.68
N LEU A 21 7.46 -35.42 43.58
CA LEU A 21 7.41 -36.71 42.89
C LEU A 21 6.34 -37.63 43.52
N GLY A 22 6.26 -37.68 44.86
CA GLY A 22 5.23 -38.44 45.56
C GLY A 22 3.81 -37.90 45.34
N LEU A 23 3.65 -36.58 45.25
CA LEU A 23 2.35 -35.95 45.01
C LEU A 23 1.85 -36.10 43.56
N ALA A 24 2.75 -36.34 42.60
CA ALA A 24 2.41 -36.48 41.18
C ALA A 24 1.48 -37.67 40.88
N GLY A 25 1.52 -38.72 41.71
CA GLY A 25 0.64 -39.90 41.61
C GLY A 25 -0.61 -39.86 42.51
N HIS A 26 -0.90 -38.71 43.15
CA HIS A 26 -1.96 -38.65 44.16
C HIS A 26 -3.38 -38.83 43.57
N LYS A 27 -4.30 -39.44 44.32
CA LYS A 27 -5.70 -39.69 43.87
C LYS A 27 -6.45 -38.40 43.50
N SER A 28 -6.25 -37.33 44.28
CA SER A 28 -6.85 -36.01 44.01
C SER A 28 -6.15 -35.30 42.84
N PRO A 29 -6.88 -34.88 41.78
CA PRO A 29 -6.30 -34.20 40.64
C PRO A 29 -5.78 -32.80 40.97
N LEU A 30 -6.32 -32.12 41.98
CA LEU A 30 -5.78 -30.82 42.43
C LEU A 30 -4.40 -30.97 43.06
N VAL A 31 -4.14 -32.08 43.76
CA VAL A 31 -2.80 -32.37 44.30
C VAL A 31 -1.83 -32.67 43.16
N ARG A 32 -2.24 -33.48 42.18
CA ARG A 32 -1.40 -33.75 40.99
C ARG A 32 -1.10 -32.50 40.19
N TYR A 33 -2.10 -31.62 39.98
CA TYR A 33 -1.91 -30.33 39.31
C TYR A 33 -0.80 -29.51 39.95
N TRP A 34 -0.86 -29.29 41.27
CA TRP A 34 0.17 -28.53 41.98
C TRP A 34 1.52 -29.26 42.00
N ALA A 35 1.53 -30.60 42.02
CA ALA A 35 2.76 -31.37 41.86
C ALA A 35 3.42 -31.09 40.50
N MET A 36 2.65 -31.08 39.40
CA MET A 36 3.19 -30.77 38.06
C MET A 36 3.72 -29.33 37.99
N ILE A 37 3.03 -28.36 38.60
CA ILE A 37 3.51 -26.98 38.70
C ILE A 37 4.83 -26.91 39.49
N GLY A 38 4.94 -27.64 40.60
CA GLY A 38 6.17 -27.65 41.40
C GLY A 38 7.35 -28.32 40.71
N LEU A 39 7.12 -29.43 40.01
CA LEU A 39 8.17 -30.10 39.22
C LEU A 39 8.69 -29.23 38.08
N ALA A 40 7.87 -28.33 37.55
CA ALA A 40 8.27 -27.34 36.57
C ALA A 40 9.07 -26.18 37.16
N ALA A 41 8.66 -25.70 38.34
CA ALA A 41 9.28 -24.57 39.02
C ALA A 41 10.67 -24.90 39.61
N ALA A 42 10.94 -26.18 39.90
CA ALA A 42 12.24 -26.68 40.33
C ALA A 42 12.77 -27.76 39.35
N PRO A 43 13.26 -27.37 38.16
CA PRO A 43 13.57 -28.30 37.08
C PRO A 43 14.72 -29.26 37.42
N THR A 44 14.47 -30.56 37.31
CA THR A 44 15.47 -31.64 37.49
C THR A 44 15.12 -32.82 36.59
N ASP A 45 16.10 -33.67 36.25
CA ASP A 45 15.85 -34.87 35.41
C ASP A 45 14.84 -35.83 36.05
N ARG A 46 14.78 -35.86 37.38
CA ARG A 46 13.80 -36.68 38.13
C ARG A 46 12.36 -36.27 37.85
N GLY A 47 12.13 -35.01 37.49
CA GLY A 47 10.81 -34.48 37.13
C GLY A 47 10.32 -34.89 35.74
N VAL A 48 11.22 -35.34 34.84
CA VAL A 48 10.87 -35.67 33.45
C VAL A 48 9.80 -36.76 33.39
N LYS A 49 10.00 -37.88 34.08
CA LYS A 49 9.08 -39.01 33.98
C LYS A 49 7.66 -38.66 34.50
N PRO A 50 7.47 -38.09 35.69
CA PRO A 50 6.12 -37.74 36.15
C PRO A 50 5.44 -36.69 35.28
N LEU A 51 6.19 -35.74 34.71
CA LEU A 51 5.65 -34.76 33.77
C LEU A 51 5.19 -35.43 32.46
N VAL A 52 5.95 -36.40 31.94
CA VAL A 52 5.53 -37.21 30.78
C VAL A 52 4.29 -38.04 31.10
N ASP A 53 4.26 -38.73 32.25
CA ASP A 53 3.09 -39.50 32.69
C ASP A 53 1.85 -38.59 32.82
N GLY A 54 2.04 -37.37 33.34
CA GLY A 54 1.00 -36.35 33.51
C GLY A 54 0.39 -35.83 32.19
N LEU A 55 1.06 -36.01 31.05
CA LEU A 55 0.50 -35.66 29.73
C LEU A 55 -0.73 -36.52 29.39
N GLY A 56 -0.80 -37.74 29.90
CA GLY A 56 -1.91 -38.68 29.72
C GLY A 56 -3.02 -38.56 30.78
N ASP A 57 -2.87 -37.67 31.78
CA ASP A 57 -3.80 -37.57 32.91
C ASP A 57 -5.25 -37.38 32.44
N PRO A 58 -6.25 -38.05 33.06
CA PRO A 58 -7.66 -37.86 32.68
C PRO A 58 -8.14 -36.41 32.84
N VAL A 59 -7.57 -35.64 33.78
CA VAL A 59 -7.97 -34.26 34.07
C VAL A 59 -7.16 -33.26 33.25
N LYS A 60 -7.86 -32.43 32.46
CA LYS A 60 -7.25 -31.45 31.55
C LYS A 60 -6.28 -30.50 32.25
N ALA A 61 -6.63 -29.98 33.42
CA ALA A 61 -5.77 -29.05 34.16
C ALA A 61 -4.39 -29.68 34.50
N VAL A 62 -4.37 -30.96 34.87
CA VAL A 62 -3.12 -31.69 35.15
C VAL A 62 -2.29 -31.84 33.87
N ARG A 63 -2.92 -32.20 32.74
CA ARG A 63 -2.24 -32.26 31.44
C ARG A 63 -1.65 -30.92 31.03
N GLU A 64 -2.35 -29.82 31.27
CA GLU A 64 -1.85 -28.47 30.93
C GLU A 64 -0.66 -28.07 31.80
N ALA A 65 -0.70 -28.36 33.10
CA ALA A 65 0.43 -28.14 34.00
C ALA A 65 1.62 -29.02 33.64
N ALA A 66 1.40 -30.31 33.35
CA ALA A 66 2.43 -31.24 32.90
C ALA A 66 3.06 -30.80 31.57
N ALA A 67 2.24 -30.36 30.61
CA ALA A 67 2.71 -29.87 29.32
C ALA A 67 3.53 -28.57 29.44
N TRP A 68 3.11 -27.64 30.29
CA TRP A 68 3.88 -26.44 30.58
C TRP A 68 5.20 -26.76 31.30
N GLY A 69 5.16 -27.68 32.27
CA GLY A 69 6.32 -28.09 33.03
C GLY A 69 7.36 -28.83 32.20
N LEU A 70 6.92 -29.81 31.41
CA LEU A 70 7.81 -30.51 30.49
C LEU A 70 8.42 -29.56 29.47
N ARG A 71 7.68 -28.53 29.03
CA ARG A 71 8.25 -27.49 28.19
C ARG A 71 9.42 -26.78 28.87
N GLN A 72 9.32 -26.41 30.15
CA GLN A 72 10.45 -25.76 30.85
C GLN A 72 11.69 -26.66 30.85
N LEU A 73 11.52 -27.94 31.19
CA LEU A 73 12.63 -28.90 31.20
C LEU A 73 13.26 -29.07 29.81
N LEU A 74 12.45 -29.08 28.73
CA LEU A 74 12.97 -29.16 27.37
C LEU A 74 13.76 -27.91 26.95
N ILE A 75 13.41 -26.72 27.47
CA ILE A 75 14.19 -25.49 27.28
C ILE A 75 15.56 -25.63 27.94
N ASP A 76 15.60 -26.22 29.14
CA ASP A 76 16.82 -26.55 29.88
C ASP A 76 17.52 -27.80 29.34
N ASN A 77 17.13 -28.26 28.14
CA ASN A 77 17.72 -29.38 27.43
C ASN A 77 17.56 -30.76 28.12
N ARG A 78 16.48 -30.95 28.88
CA ARG A 78 16.20 -32.18 29.63
C ARG A 78 15.00 -32.93 29.08
N GLY A 79 15.12 -34.25 28.98
CA GLY A 79 13.98 -35.15 28.72
C GLY A 79 13.63 -35.41 27.26
N TRP A 80 14.44 -34.98 26.29
CA TRP A 80 14.23 -35.22 24.85
C TRP A 80 14.02 -36.69 24.48
N LYS A 81 14.79 -37.61 25.11
CA LYS A 81 14.61 -39.06 24.90
C LYS A 81 13.24 -39.57 25.37
N ALA A 82 12.77 -39.10 26.51
CA ALA A 82 11.47 -39.48 27.05
C ALA A 82 10.32 -38.94 26.17
N VAL A 83 10.48 -37.73 25.62
CA VAL A 83 9.55 -37.16 24.64
C VAL A 83 9.49 -38.01 23.37
N ALA A 84 10.65 -38.41 22.81
CA ALA A 84 10.67 -39.26 21.62
C ALA A 84 9.95 -40.60 21.86
N THR A 85 10.15 -41.23 23.02
CA THR A 85 9.45 -42.46 23.40
C THR A 85 7.94 -42.22 23.54
N ALA A 86 7.52 -41.20 24.28
CA ALA A 86 6.11 -40.90 24.52
C ALA A 86 5.35 -40.50 23.25
N ALA A 87 6.02 -39.86 22.29
CA ALA A 87 5.45 -39.55 20.99
C ALA A 87 5.18 -40.81 20.14
N ALA A 88 5.99 -41.85 20.30
CA ALA A 88 5.85 -43.11 19.56
C ALA A 88 4.82 -44.07 20.18
N SER A 89 4.74 -44.14 21.52
CA SER A 89 3.96 -45.16 22.22
C SER A 89 2.83 -44.65 23.12
N GLY A 90 2.74 -43.33 23.32
CA GLY A 90 1.71 -42.73 24.17
C GLY A 90 0.30 -42.83 23.58
N ASP A 91 -0.71 -42.79 24.43
CA ASP A 91 -2.11 -42.68 24.01
C ASP A 91 -2.40 -41.32 23.34
N ASP A 92 -3.59 -41.17 22.75
CA ASP A 92 -3.96 -39.95 22.02
C ASP A 92 -3.88 -38.68 22.88
N ARG A 93 -4.20 -38.79 24.18
CA ARG A 93 -4.12 -37.66 25.13
C ARG A 93 -2.68 -37.26 25.38
N THR A 94 -1.82 -38.24 25.63
CA THR A 94 -0.39 -38.08 25.84
C THR A 94 0.25 -37.42 24.62
N ARG A 95 0.03 -37.97 23.42
CA ARG A 95 0.59 -37.43 22.18
C ARG A 95 0.08 -36.02 21.87
N ALA A 96 -1.19 -35.72 22.13
CA ALA A 96 -1.74 -34.38 21.90
C ALA A 96 -1.17 -33.34 22.88
N ALA A 97 -1.03 -33.69 24.16
CA ALA A 97 -0.42 -32.82 25.16
C ALA A 97 1.09 -32.65 24.90
N LEU A 98 1.78 -33.70 24.45
CA LEU A 98 3.16 -33.67 23.99
C LEU A 98 3.36 -32.72 22.80
N ALA A 99 2.51 -32.81 21.77
CA ALA A 99 2.57 -31.89 20.63
C ALA A 99 2.49 -30.42 21.05
N ARG A 100 1.70 -30.13 22.10
CA ARG A 100 1.60 -28.80 22.70
C ARG A 100 2.86 -28.38 23.44
N THR A 101 3.61 -29.30 24.08
CA THR A 101 4.87 -28.94 24.75
C THR A 101 5.87 -28.37 23.75
N LEU A 102 5.92 -28.94 22.54
CA LEU A 102 6.78 -28.53 21.42
C LEU A 102 6.43 -27.16 20.82
N VAL A 103 5.34 -26.51 21.22
CA VAL A 103 5.04 -25.12 20.82
C VAL A 103 5.92 -24.15 21.60
N MET A 104 7.14 -23.93 21.12
CA MET A 104 8.23 -23.24 21.82
C MET A 104 8.86 -22.17 20.91
N ARG A 105 9.13 -20.99 21.46
CA ARG A 105 9.84 -19.89 20.76
C ARG A 105 11.23 -19.78 21.35
N VAL A 106 12.08 -20.72 21.00
CA VAL A 106 13.36 -20.96 21.66
C VAL A 106 14.47 -21.07 20.62
N ASP A 107 15.62 -20.49 20.92
CA ASP A 107 16.84 -20.70 20.16
C ASP A 107 17.53 -21.96 20.70
N GLY A 108 17.56 -23.03 19.90
CA GLY A 108 18.26 -24.27 20.21
C GLY A 108 19.66 -24.36 19.59
N VAL A 109 20.07 -23.37 18.79
CA VAL A 109 21.38 -23.33 18.13
C VAL A 109 22.45 -22.82 19.08
N MET A 110 22.26 -21.62 19.66
CA MET A 110 23.24 -21.03 20.58
C MET A 110 23.52 -21.88 21.82
N PRO A 111 22.52 -22.44 22.54
CA PRO A 111 22.78 -23.25 23.72
C PRO A 111 23.21 -24.70 23.40
N GLY A 112 23.15 -25.13 22.14
CA GLY A 112 23.49 -26.50 21.74
C GLY A 112 22.50 -27.55 22.27
N ILE A 113 21.31 -27.61 21.69
CA ILE A 113 20.27 -28.56 22.13
C ILE A 113 20.69 -30.03 21.90
N ASP A 114 20.39 -30.92 22.85
CA ASP A 114 20.82 -32.32 22.87
C ASP A 114 20.09 -33.19 21.83
N ILE A 115 18.90 -32.79 21.41
CA ILE A 115 18.19 -33.49 20.33
C ILE A 115 18.78 -33.13 18.98
N GLY A 116 19.15 -34.14 18.20
CA GLY A 116 19.61 -33.92 16.83
C GLY A 116 18.51 -33.25 15.96
N TRP A 117 18.89 -32.31 15.10
CA TRP A 117 17.95 -31.57 14.25
C TRP A 117 17.10 -32.49 13.35
N ASP A 118 17.70 -33.56 12.84
CA ASP A 118 16.98 -34.56 12.03
C ASP A 118 15.96 -35.34 12.87
N GLN A 119 16.28 -35.67 14.12
CA GLN A 119 15.37 -36.34 15.03
C GLN A 119 14.19 -35.41 15.40
N LEU A 120 14.47 -34.15 15.71
CA LEU A 120 13.44 -33.16 16.03
C LEU A 120 12.50 -32.92 14.83
N THR A 121 13.05 -32.74 13.63
CA THR A 121 12.23 -32.50 12.44
C THR A 121 11.44 -33.73 12.02
N THR A 122 11.99 -34.93 12.19
CA THR A 122 11.27 -36.19 11.97
C THR A 122 10.10 -36.33 12.95
N LEU A 123 10.33 -36.08 14.24
CA LEU A 123 9.30 -36.10 15.27
C LEU A 123 8.15 -35.14 14.97
N ILE A 124 8.46 -33.87 14.67
CA ILE A 124 7.44 -32.88 14.33
C ILE A 124 6.70 -33.28 13.05
N SER A 125 7.40 -33.81 12.05
CA SER A 125 6.83 -34.16 10.75
C SER A 125 5.88 -35.34 10.85
N SER A 126 6.25 -36.42 11.54
CA SER A 126 5.37 -37.59 11.73
C SER A 126 4.11 -37.20 12.50
N MET A 127 4.25 -36.44 13.58
CA MET A 127 3.09 -35.96 14.36
C MET A 127 2.18 -35.01 13.55
N MET A 128 2.76 -34.19 12.67
CA MET A 128 2.03 -33.25 11.81
C MET A 128 1.31 -33.92 10.64
N LEU A 129 1.89 -34.99 10.09
CA LEU A 129 1.48 -35.59 8.83
C LEU A 129 0.76 -36.93 8.99
N GLU A 130 1.16 -37.75 9.95
CA GLU A 130 0.86 -39.19 10.03
C GLU A 130 0.06 -39.58 11.28
N ASP A 131 0.12 -38.78 12.36
CA ASP A 131 -0.62 -39.12 13.59
C ASP A 131 -2.13 -39.23 13.32
N PRO A 132 -2.81 -40.29 13.80
CA PRO A 132 -4.23 -40.49 13.56
C PRO A 132 -5.10 -39.43 14.24
N HIS A 133 -4.63 -38.85 15.36
CA HIS A 133 -5.43 -37.94 16.17
C HIS A 133 -5.32 -36.48 15.66
N PRO A 134 -6.44 -35.82 15.30
CA PRO A 134 -6.40 -34.50 14.66
C PRO A 134 -5.80 -33.40 15.54
N ALA A 135 -5.96 -33.48 16.86
CA ALA A 135 -5.34 -32.51 17.76
C ALA A 135 -3.81 -32.59 17.74
N VAL A 136 -3.23 -33.78 17.54
CA VAL A 136 -1.77 -33.95 17.42
C VAL A 136 -1.30 -33.22 16.17
N ARG A 137 -1.94 -33.49 15.03
CA ARG A 137 -1.63 -32.81 13.75
C ARG A 137 -1.74 -31.29 13.85
N ALA A 138 -2.79 -30.78 14.51
CA ALA A 138 -3.00 -29.35 14.69
C ALA A 138 -1.91 -28.68 15.56
N TRP A 139 -1.58 -29.29 16.71
CA TRP A 139 -0.54 -28.76 17.60
C TRP A 139 0.86 -28.87 16.97
N SER A 140 1.17 -29.96 16.27
CA SER A 140 2.45 -30.12 15.58
C SER A 140 2.60 -29.17 14.39
N THR A 141 1.49 -28.85 13.69
CA THR A 141 1.47 -27.78 12.68
C THR A 141 1.79 -26.41 13.29
N ARG A 142 1.36 -26.15 14.53
CA ARG A 142 1.73 -24.92 15.26
C ARG A 142 3.18 -24.96 15.74
N ALA A 143 3.63 -26.09 16.27
CA ALA A 143 5.01 -26.25 16.72
C ALA A 143 5.99 -26.02 15.55
N SER A 144 5.71 -26.57 14.38
CA SER A 144 6.62 -26.51 13.22
C SER A 144 7.01 -25.08 12.82
N TRP A 145 6.07 -24.13 12.72
CA TRP A 145 6.43 -22.76 12.37
C TRP A 145 7.13 -22.02 13.53
N ASN A 146 6.80 -22.33 14.79
CA ASN A 146 7.52 -21.75 15.92
C ASN A 146 9.00 -22.19 15.88
N TRP A 147 9.29 -23.47 15.65
CA TRP A 147 10.66 -23.94 15.46
C TRP A 147 11.32 -23.34 14.21
N TRP A 148 10.60 -23.24 13.09
CA TRP A 148 11.10 -22.70 11.83
C TRP A 148 11.64 -21.26 11.95
N VAL A 149 10.96 -20.40 12.71
CA VAL A 149 11.35 -18.99 12.88
C VAL A 149 12.67 -18.88 13.63
N TRP A 150 12.77 -19.54 14.77
CA TRP A 150 13.89 -19.39 15.71
C TRP A 150 15.11 -20.23 15.36
N ASN A 151 14.96 -21.32 14.59
CA ASN A 151 16.02 -22.31 14.38
C ASN A 151 16.33 -22.50 12.89
N PRO A 152 17.40 -21.89 12.35
CA PRO A 152 17.80 -22.08 10.96
C PRO A 152 17.97 -23.54 10.47
N PRO A 153 18.54 -24.48 11.27
CA PRO A 153 18.78 -25.85 10.80
C PRO A 153 17.52 -26.62 10.39
N VAL A 154 16.37 -26.36 11.03
CA VAL A 154 15.13 -27.13 10.77
C VAL A 154 14.40 -26.70 9.50
N ARG A 155 14.71 -25.52 8.94
CA ARG A 155 13.88 -24.86 7.92
C ARG A 155 13.70 -25.70 6.66
N THR A 156 14.77 -26.32 6.16
CA THR A 156 14.71 -27.12 4.92
C THR A 156 13.82 -28.34 5.07
N ALA A 157 13.96 -29.09 6.17
CA ALA A 157 13.13 -30.27 6.43
C ALA A 157 11.67 -29.86 6.63
N LEU A 158 11.40 -28.84 7.45
CA LEU A 158 10.05 -28.38 7.72
C LEU A 158 9.37 -27.75 6.50
N ASN A 159 10.12 -27.12 5.57
CA ASN A 159 9.56 -26.65 4.30
C ASN A 159 8.91 -27.81 3.53
N LYS A 160 9.60 -28.95 3.41
CA LYS A 160 9.07 -30.16 2.77
C LYS A 160 7.82 -30.66 3.49
N THR A 161 7.83 -30.68 4.82
CA THR A 161 6.69 -31.07 5.66
C THR A 161 5.49 -30.15 5.44
N TRP A 162 5.70 -28.84 5.33
CA TRP A 162 4.63 -27.86 5.03
C TRP A 162 4.01 -28.07 3.65
N ILE A 163 4.82 -28.32 2.63
CA ILE A 163 4.32 -28.65 1.27
C ILE A 163 3.47 -29.92 1.31
N ALA A 164 3.95 -30.98 1.98
CA ALA A 164 3.23 -32.23 2.13
C ALA A 164 1.91 -32.03 2.88
N ARG A 165 1.91 -31.24 3.96
CA ARG A 165 0.71 -30.93 4.76
C ARG A 165 -0.33 -30.17 3.94
N LEU A 166 0.08 -29.14 3.21
CA LEU A 166 -0.79 -28.32 2.37
C LEU A 166 -1.34 -29.10 1.16
N SER A 167 -0.65 -30.14 0.72
CA SER A 167 -1.06 -30.95 -0.44
C SER A 167 -1.92 -32.17 -0.09
N ARG A 168 -1.79 -32.75 1.11
CA ARG A 168 -2.52 -33.99 1.49
C ARG A 168 -3.93 -33.74 2.04
N PRO A 169 -4.86 -34.70 1.93
CA PRO A 169 -6.16 -34.61 2.59
C PRO A 169 -6.05 -34.42 4.11
N GLU A 170 -7.00 -33.70 4.70
CA GLU A 170 -7.19 -33.61 6.15
C GLU A 170 -8.68 -33.85 6.43
N PRO A 171 -9.06 -34.99 7.04
CA PRO A 171 -10.46 -35.33 7.24
C PRO A 171 -11.12 -34.54 8.38
N ASN A 172 -10.34 -33.90 9.27
CA ASN A 172 -10.89 -33.16 10.41
C ASN A 172 -10.91 -31.65 10.15
N GLU A 173 -12.10 -31.04 10.19
CA GLU A 173 -12.29 -29.62 9.90
C GLU A 173 -11.58 -28.67 10.89
N LEU A 174 -11.46 -29.05 12.16
CA LEU A 174 -10.74 -28.23 13.15
C LEU A 174 -9.23 -28.24 12.87
N ALA A 175 -8.66 -29.38 12.49
CA ALA A 175 -7.26 -29.47 12.09
C ALA A 175 -7.00 -28.74 10.76
N GLU A 176 -7.94 -28.78 9.81
CA GLU A 176 -7.90 -28.02 8.56
C GLU A 176 -7.91 -26.51 8.83
N ASN A 177 -8.85 -26.04 9.68
CA ASN A 177 -8.94 -24.63 10.05
C ASN A 177 -7.73 -24.17 10.88
N GLY A 178 -7.23 -25.02 11.79
CA GLY A 178 -6.01 -24.77 12.54
C GLY A 178 -4.82 -24.55 11.62
N MET A 179 -4.66 -25.41 10.61
CA MET A 179 -3.60 -25.30 9.60
C MET A 179 -3.67 -23.98 8.82
N ARG A 180 -4.86 -23.47 8.47
CA ARG A 180 -5.00 -22.15 7.83
C ARG A 180 -4.32 -21.05 8.66
N TYR A 181 -4.64 -20.95 9.95
CA TYR A 181 -4.06 -19.92 10.83
C TYR A 181 -2.55 -20.11 11.04
N GLN A 182 -2.09 -21.37 11.14
CA GLN A 182 -0.66 -21.64 11.32
C GLN A 182 0.15 -21.36 10.04
N ALA A 183 -0.40 -21.68 8.86
CA ALA A 183 0.21 -21.33 7.58
C ALA A 183 0.28 -19.81 7.39
N HIS A 184 -0.79 -19.09 7.75
CA HIS A 184 -0.76 -17.62 7.77
C HIS A 184 0.37 -17.10 8.65
N ALA A 185 0.49 -17.60 9.89
CA ALA A 185 1.54 -17.19 10.83
C ALA A 185 2.97 -17.43 10.28
N LEU A 186 3.21 -18.57 9.63
CA LEU A 186 4.48 -18.84 8.96
C LEU A 186 4.74 -17.88 7.80
N PHE A 187 3.75 -17.67 6.93
CA PHE A 187 3.91 -16.89 5.71
C PHE A 187 4.08 -15.39 5.95
N ILE A 188 3.64 -14.89 7.11
CA ILE A 188 3.89 -13.51 7.55
C ILE A 188 5.12 -13.36 8.44
N ALA A 189 5.99 -14.38 8.58
CA ALA A 189 7.19 -14.29 9.43
C ALA A 189 8.12 -13.13 9.04
N ASN A 190 8.10 -12.73 7.76
CA ASN A 190 8.83 -11.58 7.22
C ASN A 190 8.09 -10.24 7.37
N GLY A 191 6.86 -10.26 7.89
CA GLY A 191 5.94 -9.15 8.04
C GLY A 191 4.65 -9.31 7.22
N HIS A 192 3.61 -8.60 7.66
CA HIS A 192 2.29 -8.54 7.01
C HIS A 192 2.08 -7.17 6.33
N LYS A 193 0.93 -6.96 5.69
CA LYS A 193 0.64 -5.74 4.90
C LYS A 193 0.95 -4.42 5.61
N ALA A 194 0.61 -4.30 6.89
CA ALA A 194 0.81 -3.08 7.67
C ALA A 194 2.24 -2.95 8.25
N ASN A 195 2.95 -4.07 8.46
CA ASN A 195 4.25 -4.08 9.12
C ASN A 195 5.22 -5.07 8.43
N GLY A 196 5.63 -4.72 7.21
CA GLY A 196 6.59 -5.48 6.42
C GLY A 196 8.03 -4.96 6.59
N SER A 197 9.00 -5.81 6.94
CA SER A 197 10.39 -5.38 7.13
C SER A 197 11.32 -5.88 6.03
N ARG A 198 11.56 -5.08 4.98
CA ARG A 198 12.49 -5.46 3.89
C ARG A 198 13.94 -5.70 4.35
N GLN A 199 14.30 -5.25 5.56
CA GLN A 199 15.63 -5.40 6.13
C GLN A 199 15.81 -6.73 6.87
N HIS A 200 14.75 -7.26 7.49
CA HIS A 200 14.79 -8.48 8.29
C HIS A 200 13.99 -9.57 7.59
N GLN A 201 14.61 -10.22 6.59
CA GLN A 201 13.96 -11.26 5.77
C GLN A 201 14.59 -12.64 6.00
N TYR A 202 13.76 -13.62 6.31
CA TYR A 202 14.09 -15.04 6.24
C TYR A 202 14.05 -15.51 4.78
N THR A 203 15.20 -15.57 4.12
CA THR A 203 15.31 -15.99 2.70
C THR A 203 14.79 -17.41 2.43
N LYS A 204 14.75 -18.28 3.45
CA LYS A 204 14.24 -19.65 3.34
C LYS A 204 12.72 -19.69 3.11
N LEU A 205 12.02 -18.60 3.43
CA LEU A 205 10.59 -18.44 3.14
C LEU A 205 10.35 -18.23 1.64
N GLN A 206 11.24 -17.52 0.94
CA GLN A 206 11.19 -17.39 -0.52
C GLN A 206 11.32 -18.78 -1.18
N LYS A 207 12.25 -19.61 -0.70
CA LYS A 207 12.41 -20.98 -1.19
C LYS A 207 11.13 -21.81 -0.98
N LEU A 208 10.52 -21.73 0.20
CA LEU A 208 9.24 -22.40 0.47
C LEU A 208 8.15 -21.96 -0.51
N PHE A 209 8.00 -20.66 -0.76
CA PHE A 209 7.01 -20.17 -1.72
C PHE A 209 7.25 -20.69 -3.14
N GLY A 210 8.49 -20.68 -3.62
CA GLY A 210 8.83 -21.23 -4.94
C GLY A 210 8.55 -22.73 -5.05
N GLU A 211 8.85 -23.51 -4.01
CA GLU A 211 8.58 -24.96 -4.00
C GLU A 211 7.08 -25.28 -3.95
N ILE A 212 6.27 -24.49 -3.20
CA ILE A 212 4.81 -24.62 -3.23
C ILE A 212 4.27 -24.25 -4.62
N GLU A 213 4.81 -23.20 -5.25
CA GLU A 213 4.39 -22.76 -6.58
C GLU A 213 4.67 -23.84 -7.62
N GLN A 214 5.87 -24.43 -7.60
CA GLN A 214 6.22 -25.55 -8.46
C GLN A 214 5.27 -26.74 -8.24
N THR A 215 4.99 -27.08 -6.98
CA THR A 215 4.05 -28.15 -6.62
C THR A 215 2.64 -27.88 -7.18
N LEU A 216 2.16 -26.64 -7.07
CA LEU A 216 0.87 -26.24 -7.63
C LEU A 216 0.87 -26.33 -9.16
N ALA A 217 1.91 -25.82 -9.83
CA ALA A 217 2.03 -25.84 -11.29
C ALA A 217 2.06 -27.27 -11.85
N GLU A 218 2.76 -28.18 -11.18
CA GLU A 218 2.77 -29.61 -11.53
C GLU A 218 1.41 -30.27 -11.27
N ALA A 219 0.79 -30.00 -10.12
CA ALA A 219 -0.52 -30.55 -9.79
C ALA A 219 -1.61 -30.10 -10.76
N ILE A 220 -1.55 -28.87 -11.29
CA ILE A 220 -2.51 -28.39 -12.30
C ILE A 220 -2.48 -29.29 -13.55
N LYS A 221 -1.30 -29.79 -13.95
CA LYS A 221 -1.13 -30.65 -15.13
C LYS A 221 -1.46 -32.11 -14.83
N ASN A 222 -1.00 -32.61 -13.68
CA ASN A 222 -0.91 -34.05 -13.44
C ASN A 222 -1.88 -34.54 -12.36
N ASN A 223 -2.40 -33.67 -11.50
CA ASN A 223 -3.28 -34.04 -10.38
C ASN A 223 -4.26 -32.92 -9.97
N PRO A 224 -5.39 -32.76 -10.70
CA PRO A 224 -6.36 -31.70 -10.47
C PRO A 224 -6.96 -31.68 -9.04
N VAL A 225 -7.03 -32.84 -8.38
CA VAL A 225 -7.52 -32.95 -6.99
C VAL A 225 -6.57 -32.26 -6.03
N VAL A 226 -5.26 -32.48 -6.17
CA VAL A 226 -4.23 -31.78 -5.38
C VAL A 226 -4.22 -30.30 -5.74
N ALA A 227 -4.31 -29.93 -7.01
CA ALA A 227 -4.35 -28.53 -7.44
C ALA A 227 -5.53 -27.76 -6.81
N ARG A 228 -6.73 -28.34 -6.82
CA ARG A 228 -7.93 -27.77 -6.20
C ARG A 228 -7.76 -27.61 -4.68
N ARG A 229 -7.20 -28.61 -4.00
CA ARG A 229 -6.97 -28.57 -2.55
C ARG A 229 -5.94 -27.50 -2.18
N LEU A 230 -4.79 -27.52 -2.84
CA LEU A 230 -3.68 -26.61 -2.55
C LEU A 230 -4.08 -25.15 -2.83
N SER A 231 -4.69 -24.88 -4.00
CA SER A 231 -5.20 -23.54 -4.32
C SER A 231 -6.25 -23.05 -3.33
N ARG A 232 -7.24 -23.88 -2.96
CA ARG A 232 -8.25 -23.52 -1.94
C ARG A 232 -7.61 -23.16 -0.59
N ARG A 233 -6.63 -23.93 -0.13
CA ARG A 233 -5.93 -23.67 1.14
C ARG A 233 -5.14 -22.37 1.10
N LEU A 234 -4.38 -22.14 0.02
CA LEU A 234 -3.63 -20.91 -0.18
C LEU A 234 -4.56 -19.68 -0.25
N VAL A 235 -5.66 -19.76 -0.98
CA VAL A 235 -6.66 -18.68 -1.02
C VAL A 235 -7.26 -18.42 0.37
N ALA A 236 -7.62 -19.46 1.12
CA ALA A 236 -8.13 -19.30 2.47
C ALA A 236 -7.10 -18.64 3.40
N VAL A 237 -5.82 -19.02 3.28
CA VAL A 237 -4.71 -18.37 4.01
C VAL A 237 -4.62 -16.90 3.64
N ALA A 238 -4.61 -16.54 2.35
CA ALA A 238 -4.53 -15.14 1.90
C ALA A 238 -5.73 -14.28 2.34
N ALA A 239 -6.92 -14.86 2.40
CA ALA A 239 -8.14 -14.17 2.87
C ALA A 239 -8.19 -14.00 4.40
N THR A 240 -7.28 -14.64 5.15
CA THR A 240 -7.24 -14.52 6.62
C THR A 240 -6.95 -13.06 7.00
N PHE A 241 -7.76 -12.52 7.92
CA PHE A 241 -7.71 -11.12 8.38
C PHE A 241 -7.99 -10.06 7.31
N TYR A 242 -8.70 -10.39 6.22
CA TYR A 242 -9.12 -9.43 5.19
C TYR A 242 -9.83 -8.20 5.78
N ASN A 243 -10.85 -8.42 6.63
CA ASN A 243 -11.64 -7.35 7.26
C ASN A 243 -10.88 -6.53 8.32
N THR A 244 -9.73 -7.01 8.81
CA THR A 244 -8.90 -6.35 9.84
C THR A 244 -7.54 -5.93 9.29
N SER A 245 -7.42 -5.78 7.96
CA SER A 245 -6.16 -5.57 7.25
C SER A 245 -5.45 -4.23 7.51
N GLY A 246 -6.09 -3.27 8.19
CA GLY A 246 -5.60 -1.91 8.40
C GLY A 246 -5.13 -1.54 9.82
N GLY A 247 -5.12 -2.49 10.78
CA GLY A 247 -4.70 -2.20 12.15
C GLY A 247 -3.18 -2.25 12.34
N ASP A 248 -2.58 -1.14 12.81
CA ASP A 248 -1.23 -1.17 13.39
C ASP A 248 -1.30 -1.89 14.74
N GLY A 249 -0.66 -3.07 14.84
CA GLY A 249 -0.56 -3.87 16.06
C GLY A 249 -1.43 -5.14 16.13
N GLY A 250 -2.27 -5.43 15.13
CA GLY A 250 -3.04 -6.68 15.03
C GLY A 250 -2.45 -7.68 14.00
N PRO A 251 -2.89 -8.96 14.00
CA PRO A 251 -2.52 -9.88 12.92
C PRO A 251 -3.10 -9.37 11.60
N GLY A 252 -2.23 -8.85 10.72
CA GLY A 252 -2.66 -8.30 9.45
C GLY A 252 -2.73 -9.35 8.33
N GLN A 253 -3.43 -8.98 7.26
CA GLN A 253 -3.45 -9.75 6.01
C GLN A 253 -2.04 -9.86 5.39
N MET A 254 -1.80 -10.91 4.60
CA MET A 254 -0.58 -11.09 3.80
C MET A 254 -0.15 -9.81 3.08
N GLY A 255 1.13 -9.44 3.23
CA GLY A 255 1.71 -8.23 2.62
C GLY A 255 2.54 -8.47 1.35
N TYR A 256 2.73 -9.72 0.94
CA TYR A 256 3.46 -10.15 -0.26
C TYR A 256 4.85 -9.53 -0.47
N ILE A 257 5.56 -9.23 0.62
CA ILE A 257 6.90 -8.61 0.59
C ILE A 257 8.02 -9.61 0.32
N THR A 258 7.82 -10.88 0.65
CA THR A 258 8.78 -11.95 0.37
C THR A 258 8.79 -12.23 -1.13
N PRO A 259 9.94 -12.27 -1.80
CA PRO A 259 10.00 -12.59 -3.23
C PRO A 259 9.29 -13.93 -3.55
N GLY A 260 8.63 -14.00 -4.70
CA GLY A 260 7.85 -15.17 -5.14
C GLY A 260 6.48 -15.34 -4.46
N SER A 261 6.20 -14.64 -3.35
CA SER A 261 4.89 -14.75 -2.69
C SER A 261 3.75 -14.17 -3.53
N GLY A 262 3.98 -13.07 -4.26
CA GLY A 262 2.97 -12.52 -5.18
C GLY A 262 2.58 -13.52 -6.28
N ASP A 263 3.56 -14.19 -6.87
CA ASP A 263 3.35 -15.13 -7.97
C ASP A 263 2.64 -16.41 -7.50
N LEU A 264 3.10 -17.01 -6.39
CA LEU A 264 2.43 -18.17 -5.80
C LEU A 264 0.94 -17.89 -5.53
N PHE A 265 0.63 -16.81 -4.81
CA PHE A 265 -0.74 -16.52 -4.42
C PHE A 265 -1.57 -16.05 -5.63
N GLY A 266 -0.95 -15.36 -6.59
CA GLY A 266 -1.56 -15.02 -7.87
C GLY A 266 -2.02 -16.26 -8.64
N HIS A 267 -1.10 -17.20 -8.85
CA HIS A 267 -1.37 -18.49 -9.50
C HIS A 267 -2.41 -19.32 -8.71
N ALA A 268 -2.33 -19.34 -7.39
CA ALA A 268 -3.29 -20.06 -6.54
C ALA A 268 -4.71 -19.51 -6.65
N VAL A 269 -4.88 -18.18 -6.59
CA VAL A 269 -6.19 -17.54 -6.73
C VAL A 269 -6.77 -17.80 -8.12
N LEU A 270 -5.98 -17.63 -9.18
CA LEU A 270 -6.43 -17.91 -10.55
C LEU A 270 -6.87 -19.37 -10.72
N THR A 271 -6.10 -20.30 -10.19
CA THR A 271 -6.43 -21.74 -10.20
C THR A 271 -7.72 -22.02 -9.42
N TYR A 272 -7.87 -21.42 -8.25
CA TYR A 272 -9.05 -21.55 -7.43
C TYR A 272 -10.31 -21.01 -8.13
N LEU A 273 -10.23 -19.81 -8.70
CA LEU A 273 -11.35 -19.19 -9.44
C LEU A 273 -11.77 -20.02 -10.65
N LYS A 274 -10.83 -20.64 -11.37
CA LYS A 274 -11.15 -21.59 -12.45
C LYS A 274 -11.97 -22.79 -11.95
N PHE A 275 -11.77 -23.23 -10.71
CA PHE A 275 -12.53 -24.35 -10.14
C PHE A 275 -13.91 -23.97 -9.61
N VAL A 276 -14.08 -22.75 -9.08
CA VAL A 276 -15.33 -22.34 -8.41
C VAL A 276 -16.25 -21.52 -9.31
N ASP A 277 -15.70 -20.85 -10.32
CA ASP A 277 -16.46 -20.03 -11.27
C ASP A 277 -15.77 -19.95 -12.65
N PRO A 278 -15.68 -21.07 -13.38
CA PRO A 278 -14.94 -21.17 -14.64
C PRO A 278 -15.44 -20.25 -15.77
N LYS A 279 -16.70 -19.80 -15.70
CA LYS A 279 -17.36 -19.00 -16.75
C LYS A 279 -17.70 -17.57 -16.33
N ILE A 280 -17.34 -17.15 -15.10
CA ILE A 280 -17.72 -15.83 -14.54
C ILE A 280 -19.23 -15.59 -14.71
N SER A 281 -20.05 -16.34 -13.97
CA SER A 281 -21.51 -16.26 -14.11
C SER A 281 -22.07 -15.03 -13.41
N LYS A 282 -22.78 -14.15 -14.15
CA LYS A 282 -23.47 -12.97 -13.62
C LYS A 282 -24.66 -13.30 -12.72
N ASP A 283 -25.29 -14.45 -12.96
CA ASP A 283 -26.57 -14.85 -12.35
C ASP A 283 -26.41 -15.54 -10.99
N ARG A 284 -25.16 -15.77 -10.57
CA ARG A 284 -24.85 -16.39 -9.28
C ARG A 284 -25.36 -15.52 -8.13
N SER A 285 -26.06 -16.14 -7.18
CA SER A 285 -26.66 -15.46 -6.03
C SER A 285 -26.62 -16.35 -4.77
N GLY A 286 -26.99 -15.78 -3.62
CA GLY A 286 -27.05 -16.50 -2.34
C GLY A 286 -25.71 -17.12 -1.92
N GLU A 287 -25.78 -18.32 -1.36
CA GLU A 287 -24.59 -19.04 -0.85
C GLU A 287 -23.58 -19.41 -1.95
N ALA A 288 -24.03 -19.52 -3.20
CA ALA A 288 -23.15 -19.83 -4.33
C ALA A 288 -22.09 -18.75 -4.57
N LEU A 289 -22.28 -17.54 -4.05
CA LEU A 289 -21.31 -16.44 -4.08
C LEU A 289 -20.14 -16.62 -3.11
N LEU A 290 -20.31 -17.40 -2.03
CA LEU A 290 -19.30 -17.48 -0.96
C LEU A 290 -17.93 -17.97 -1.45
N PRO A 291 -17.82 -19.02 -2.28
CA PRO A 291 -16.53 -19.45 -2.81
C PRO A 291 -15.87 -18.37 -3.68
N VAL A 292 -16.65 -17.69 -4.53
CA VAL A 292 -16.12 -16.63 -5.40
C VAL A 292 -15.65 -15.44 -4.56
N LYS A 293 -16.45 -15.04 -3.55
CA LYS A 293 -16.10 -14.00 -2.59
C LYS A 293 -14.78 -14.32 -1.87
N LEU A 294 -14.61 -15.55 -1.38
CA LEU A 294 -13.36 -16.01 -0.76
C LEU A 294 -12.17 -15.88 -1.71
N GLY A 295 -12.36 -16.23 -2.99
CA GLY A 295 -11.36 -16.04 -4.03
C GLY A 295 -10.96 -14.57 -4.21
N LEU A 296 -11.94 -13.66 -4.24
CA LEU A 296 -11.71 -12.22 -4.38
C LEU A 296 -11.07 -11.60 -3.13
N GLU A 297 -11.47 -12.01 -1.93
CA GLU A 297 -10.83 -11.58 -0.67
C GLU A 297 -9.38 -12.07 -0.57
N GLY A 298 -9.11 -13.32 -0.98
CA GLY A 298 -7.77 -13.88 -1.07
C GLY A 298 -6.90 -13.28 -2.19
N ALA A 299 -7.52 -12.64 -3.19
CA ALA A 299 -6.84 -11.90 -4.24
C ALA A 299 -6.36 -10.52 -3.78
N ALA A 300 -6.89 -10.01 -2.67
CA ALA A 300 -6.66 -8.64 -2.26
C ALA A 300 -5.18 -8.37 -1.98
N ASN A 301 -4.66 -7.30 -2.59
CA ASN A 301 -3.27 -6.86 -2.44
C ASN A 301 -2.21 -7.78 -3.09
N VAL A 302 -2.59 -8.86 -3.78
CA VAL A 302 -1.65 -9.78 -4.45
C VAL A 302 -1.06 -9.12 -5.71
N PRO A 303 0.25 -8.80 -5.76
CA PRO A 303 0.85 -8.08 -6.86
C PRO A 303 1.20 -9.00 -8.05
N HIS A 304 0.19 -9.59 -8.69
CA HIS A 304 0.35 -10.52 -9.81
C HIS A 304 -0.50 -10.12 -11.02
N GLN A 305 0.15 -9.78 -12.14
CA GLN A 305 -0.50 -9.11 -13.27
C GLN A 305 -1.67 -9.89 -13.92
N PRO A 306 -1.56 -11.20 -14.22
CA PRO A 306 -2.69 -11.98 -14.73
C PRO A 306 -3.91 -11.97 -13.79
N LEU A 307 -3.66 -11.99 -12.48
CA LEU A 307 -4.71 -11.87 -11.48
C LEU A 307 -5.34 -10.46 -11.48
N GLN A 308 -4.56 -9.39 -11.64
CA GLN A 308 -5.11 -8.03 -11.74
C GLN A 308 -6.09 -7.90 -12.89
N GLN A 309 -5.78 -8.50 -14.04
CA GLN A 309 -6.69 -8.51 -15.19
C GLN A 309 -7.97 -9.29 -14.88
N GLN A 310 -7.86 -10.47 -14.26
CA GLN A 310 -9.01 -11.26 -13.85
C GLN A 310 -9.93 -10.50 -12.87
N LEU A 311 -9.35 -9.74 -11.93
CA LEU A 311 -10.11 -8.92 -10.97
C LEU A 311 -10.88 -7.79 -11.64
N ILE A 312 -10.32 -7.19 -12.70
CA ILE A 312 -11.04 -6.21 -13.52
C ILE A 312 -12.17 -6.88 -14.30
N THR A 313 -11.94 -8.06 -14.87
CA THR A 313 -13.03 -8.83 -15.48
C THR A 313 -14.13 -9.14 -14.47
N TYR A 314 -13.81 -9.52 -13.23
CA TYR A 314 -14.82 -9.72 -12.18
C TYR A 314 -15.53 -8.43 -11.77
N SER A 315 -14.85 -7.28 -11.76
CA SER A 315 -15.50 -6.00 -11.45
C SER A 315 -16.47 -5.55 -12.55
N LEU A 316 -16.25 -6.00 -13.78
CA LEU A 316 -17.07 -5.71 -14.96
C LEU A 316 -18.20 -6.71 -15.16
N GLU A 317 -17.83 -7.97 -15.22
CA GLU A 317 -18.65 -9.07 -15.71
C GLU A 317 -19.08 -10.02 -14.58
N GLY A 318 -18.53 -9.91 -13.38
CA GLY A 318 -18.91 -10.75 -12.25
C GLY A 318 -20.30 -10.43 -11.68
N PRO A 319 -20.78 -11.27 -10.74
CA PRO A 319 -22.01 -11.00 -9.99
C PRO A 319 -21.97 -9.62 -9.36
N GLU A 320 -23.07 -8.86 -9.47
CA GLU A 320 -23.13 -7.46 -9.01
C GLU A 320 -22.68 -7.31 -7.54
N ALA A 321 -23.10 -8.24 -6.68
CA ALA A 321 -22.75 -8.27 -5.25
C ALA A 321 -21.25 -8.41 -4.97
N LEU A 322 -20.45 -8.86 -5.93
CA LEU A 322 -19.01 -9.10 -5.79
C LEU A 322 -18.13 -8.11 -6.53
N ARG A 323 -18.69 -7.28 -7.44
CA ARG A 323 -17.91 -6.30 -8.23
C ARG A 323 -17.15 -5.32 -7.36
N ALA A 324 -17.77 -4.89 -6.27
CA ALA A 324 -17.19 -4.07 -5.21
C ALA A 324 -15.90 -4.68 -4.65
N VAL A 325 -16.00 -5.94 -4.20
CA VAL A 325 -14.88 -6.69 -3.62
C VAL A 325 -13.80 -6.87 -4.67
N ALA A 326 -14.16 -7.28 -5.89
CA ALA A 326 -13.22 -7.45 -6.99
C ALA A 326 -12.43 -6.17 -7.31
N ALA A 327 -13.12 -5.03 -7.44
CA ALA A 327 -12.48 -3.74 -7.68
C ALA A 327 -11.57 -3.31 -6.50
N SER A 328 -12.00 -3.56 -5.27
CA SER A 328 -11.19 -3.25 -4.08
C SER A 328 -9.97 -4.16 -3.91
N SER A 329 -10.03 -5.38 -4.45
CA SER A 329 -8.96 -6.37 -4.39
C SER A 329 -7.85 -6.10 -5.41
N VAL A 330 -8.10 -5.26 -6.43
CA VAL A 330 -7.08 -4.83 -7.41
C VAL A 330 -5.96 -4.09 -6.68
N SER A 331 -4.81 -4.74 -6.55
CA SER A 331 -3.63 -4.25 -5.84
C SER A 331 -2.85 -3.23 -6.65
N ASP A 332 -2.75 -3.45 -7.96
CA ASP A 332 -2.11 -2.53 -8.90
C ASP A 332 -2.98 -2.36 -10.16
N PRO A 333 -3.95 -1.42 -10.14
CA PRO A 333 -4.83 -1.17 -11.28
C PRO A 333 -4.10 -0.70 -12.54
N ARG A 334 -2.82 -0.36 -12.46
CA ARG A 334 -2.03 0.17 -13.58
C ARG A 334 -1.33 -0.92 -14.37
N SER A 335 -1.18 -2.10 -13.78
CA SER A 335 -0.64 -3.28 -14.46
C SER A 335 -1.63 -3.89 -15.45
N ALA A 336 -2.90 -3.51 -15.31
CA ALA A 336 -3.99 -3.96 -16.14
C ALA A 336 -4.51 -2.83 -17.05
N LYS A 337 -5.07 -3.25 -18.18
CA LYS A 337 -5.62 -2.36 -19.21
C LYS A 337 -7.13 -2.40 -19.15
N PHE A 338 -7.75 -1.23 -19.26
CA PHE A 338 -9.19 -1.09 -19.40
C PHE A 338 -9.50 -0.56 -20.78
N VAL A 339 -10.16 -1.38 -21.60
CA VAL A 339 -10.53 -0.98 -22.97
C VAL A 339 -11.77 -0.09 -22.89
N ALA A 340 -11.67 1.09 -23.50
CA ALA A 340 -12.75 2.07 -23.49
C ALA A 340 -13.80 1.74 -24.56
N VAL A 341 -14.67 0.78 -24.24
CA VAL A 341 -15.83 0.43 -25.08
C VAL A 341 -17.13 0.49 -24.26
N PRO A 342 -18.27 0.87 -24.86
CA PRO A 342 -19.53 1.08 -24.15
C PRO A 342 -19.95 -0.11 -23.27
N GLU A 343 -19.75 -1.33 -23.77
CA GLU A 343 -20.14 -2.58 -23.11
C GLU A 343 -19.44 -2.80 -21.77
N LEU A 344 -18.25 -2.21 -21.59
CA LEU A 344 -17.49 -2.27 -20.35
C LEU A 344 -17.70 -1.05 -19.46
N VAL A 345 -17.90 0.13 -20.05
CA VAL A 345 -18.03 1.39 -19.29
C VAL A 345 -19.44 1.55 -18.70
N GLU A 346 -20.47 1.25 -19.47
CA GLU A 346 -21.87 1.51 -19.09
C GLU A 346 -22.31 0.74 -17.83
N PRO A 347 -22.02 -0.57 -17.67
CA PRO A 347 -22.40 -1.31 -16.46
C PRO A 347 -21.77 -0.74 -15.19
N LEU A 348 -20.51 -0.28 -15.29
CA LEU A 348 -19.79 0.33 -14.17
C LEU A 348 -20.36 1.70 -13.81
N LEU A 349 -20.75 2.50 -14.79
CA LEU A 349 -21.43 3.77 -14.53
C LEU A 349 -22.80 3.59 -13.90
N ARG A 350 -23.57 2.56 -14.31
CA ARG A 350 -24.82 2.21 -13.64
C ARG A 350 -24.59 1.89 -12.16
N GLN A 351 -23.54 1.11 -11.85
CA GLN A 351 -23.16 0.84 -10.46
C GLN A 351 -22.75 2.11 -9.70
N ILE A 352 -21.97 3.00 -10.33
CA ILE A 352 -21.58 4.28 -9.73
C ILE A 352 -22.82 5.13 -9.41
N ARG A 353 -23.78 5.23 -10.34
CA ARG A 353 -25.05 5.95 -10.16
C ARG A 353 -25.93 5.34 -9.08
N ARG A 354 -25.96 4.01 -8.98
CA ARG A 354 -26.69 3.31 -7.89
C ARG A 354 -26.12 3.70 -6.53
N GLY A 355 -24.81 3.57 -6.33
CA GLY A 355 -24.19 3.95 -5.05
C GLY A 355 -24.25 5.45 -4.77
N ALA A 356 -24.28 6.32 -5.79
CA ALA A 356 -24.52 7.74 -5.60
C ALA A 356 -25.88 8.03 -4.93
N ASN A 357 -26.92 7.30 -5.35
CA ASN A 357 -28.27 7.37 -4.79
C ASN A 357 -28.43 6.67 -3.43
N GLU A 358 -27.45 5.87 -3.00
CA GLU A 358 -27.46 5.12 -1.75
C GLU A 358 -26.22 5.49 -0.88
N PRO A 359 -26.22 6.65 -0.19
CA PRO A 359 -25.03 7.16 0.52
C PRO A 359 -24.31 6.16 1.44
N PRO A 360 -25.01 5.33 2.26
CA PRO A 360 -24.36 4.33 3.11
C PRO A 360 -23.61 3.23 2.32
N ARG A 361 -23.93 3.04 1.04
CA ARG A 361 -23.35 2.00 0.17
C ARG A 361 -22.33 2.54 -0.83
N ARG A 362 -21.99 3.84 -0.80
CA ARG A 362 -20.96 4.45 -1.67
C ARG A 362 -19.61 3.73 -1.60
N SER A 363 -19.16 3.40 -0.39
CA SER A 363 -17.89 2.72 -0.13
C SER A 363 -17.83 1.30 -0.72
N GLN A 364 -18.99 0.67 -0.91
CA GLN A 364 -19.12 -0.65 -1.50
C GLN A 364 -19.32 -0.54 -3.01
N LEU A 365 -20.24 0.30 -3.47
CA LEU A 365 -20.67 0.32 -4.87
C LEU A 365 -19.82 1.25 -5.75
N SER A 366 -19.68 2.51 -5.37
CA SER A 366 -19.20 3.57 -6.26
C SER A 366 -17.73 3.92 -6.05
N ASP A 367 -17.28 4.07 -4.79
CA ASP A 367 -15.90 4.47 -4.46
C ASP A 367 -14.83 3.56 -5.08
N PRO A 368 -14.97 2.21 -5.06
CA PRO A 368 -13.96 1.33 -5.66
C PRO A 368 -13.85 1.54 -7.18
N VAL A 369 -14.98 1.74 -7.86
CA VAL A 369 -15.03 1.91 -9.32
C VAL A 369 -14.48 3.29 -9.73
N LEU A 370 -14.84 4.35 -9.00
CA LEU A 370 -14.29 5.70 -9.23
C LEU A 370 -12.78 5.73 -9.02
N LYS A 371 -12.28 5.04 -7.98
CA LYS A 371 -10.84 4.87 -7.75
C LYS A 371 -10.16 4.08 -8.87
N LEU A 372 -10.82 3.04 -9.40
CA LEU A 372 -10.33 2.29 -10.55
C LEU A 372 -10.24 3.19 -11.79
N PHE A 373 -11.29 3.93 -12.14
CA PHE A 373 -11.34 4.83 -13.30
C PHE A 373 -10.23 5.90 -13.26
N GLY A 374 -9.95 6.47 -12.09
CA GLY A 374 -8.87 7.44 -11.92
C GLY A 374 -7.45 6.86 -11.98
N ARG A 375 -7.28 5.54 -11.94
CA ARG A 375 -5.96 4.88 -11.79
C ARG A 375 -5.61 3.85 -12.86
N VAL A 376 -6.60 3.26 -13.52
CA VAL A 376 -6.40 2.23 -14.55
C VAL A 376 -5.75 2.83 -15.80
N ARG A 377 -5.05 1.99 -16.58
CA ARG A 377 -4.60 2.39 -17.93
C ARG A 377 -5.75 2.25 -18.91
N TRP A 378 -6.27 3.37 -19.39
CA TRP A 378 -7.32 3.37 -20.40
C TRP A 378 -6.70 3.12 -21.78
N VAL A 379 -7.27 2.17 -22.50
CA VAL A 379 -7.00 1.96 -23.91
C VAL A 379 -8.13 2.66 -24.67
N ILE A 380 -7.88 3.91 -25.03
CA ILE A 380 -8.82 4.74 -25.76
C ILE A 380 -8.79 4.38 -27.26
N PRO A 381 -9.95 4.15 -27.90
CA PRO A 381 -10.01 3.90 -29.33
C PRO A 381 -9.48 5.09 -30.14
N GLN A 382 -8.92 4.83 -31.32
CA GLN A 382 -8.45 5.92 -32.21
C GLN A 382 -9.59 6.60 -32.97
N ASN A 383 -10.73 5.91 -33.12
CA ASN A 383 -11.91 6.44 -33.78
C ASN A 383 -12.55 7.56 -32.93
N LYS A 384 -12.82 8.72 -33.56
CA LYS A 384 -13.37 9.90 -32.86
C LYS A 384 -14.80 9.71 -32.38
N ASP A 385 -15.66 9.01 -33.12
CA ASP A 385 -17.05 8.75 -32.72
C ASP A 385 -17.10 7.88 -31.46
N GLN A 386 -16.25 6.84 -31.42
CA GLN A 386 -16.09 6.00 -30.24
C GLN A 386 -15.51 6.78 -29.05
N GLN A 387 -14.52 7.66 -29.28
CA GLN A 387 -14.02 8.56 -28.22
C GLN A 387 -15.13 9.46 -27.67
N HIS A 388 -15.96 10.03 -28.56
CA HIS A 388 -17.07 10.88 -28.18
C HIS A 388 -18.11 10.11 -27.37
N GLU A 389 -18.47 8.89 -27.78
CA GLU A 389 -19.40 8.04 -27.03
C GLU A 389 -18.89 7.73 -25.62
N ILE A 390 -17.63 7.27 -25.49
CA ILE A 390 -17.01 6.97 -24.18
C ILE A 390 -16.93 8.21 -23.29
N LEU A 391 -16.53 9.35 -23.85
CA LEU A 391 -16.46 10.57 -23.07
C LEU A 391 -17.86 11.08 -22.68
N GLY A 392 -18.90 10.82 -23.49
CA GLY A 392 -20.29 11.08 -23.11
C GLY A 392 -20.75 10.29 -21.89
N TYR A 393 -20.22 9.08 -21.71
CA TYR A 393 -20.42 8.29 -20.51
C TYR A 393 -19.67 8.86 -19.28
N LEU A 394 -18.40 9.25 -19.45
CA LEU A 394 -17.53 9.72 -18.37
C LEU A 394 -17.75 11.19 -17.97
N ALA A 395 -18.24 12.02 -18.89
CA ALA A 395 -18.61 13.42 -18.71
C ALA A 395 -20.11 13.62 -18.99
N PRO A 396 -20.99 13.08 -18.11
CA PRO A 396 -22.42 13.13 -18.32
C PRO A 396 -22.96 14.57 -18.21
N ARG A 397 -24.12 14.81 -18.81
CA ARG A 397 -24.88 16.06 -18.57
C ARG A 397 -25.52 16.00 -17.19
N PHE A 398 -25.21 16.99 -16.36
CA PHE A 398 -25.80 17.11 -15.03
C PHE A 398 -27.15 17.84 -15.10
N PRO A 399 -28.12 17.47 -14.22
CA PRO A 399 -29.35 18.24 -14.08
C PRO A 399 -29.06 19.66 -13.55
N LYS A 400 -30.04 20.56 -13.64
CA LYS A 400 -29.92 21.91 -13.07
C LYS A 400 -29.68 21.80 -11.55
N PHE A 401 -28.61 22.43 -11.07
CA PHE A 401 -28.35 22.51 -9.64
C PHE A 401 -29.41 23.36 -8.93
N VAL A 402 -29.87 22.87 -7.78
CA VAL A 402 -30.82 23.55 -6.90
C VAL A 402 -30.16 23.74 -5.53
N THR A 403 -30.11 24.98 -5.04
CA THR A 403 -29.50 25.35 -3.77
C THR A 403 -30.32 24.86 -2.57
N ALA A 404 -29.69 24.77 -1.39
CA ALA A 404 -30.39 24.42 -0.16
C ALA A 404 -31.52 25.41 0.17
N GLU A 405 -31.32 26.69 -0.13
CA GLU A 405 -32.31 27.76 0.04
C GLU A 405 -33.50 27.58 -0.92
N GLU A 406 -33.26 27.30 -2.20
CA GLU A 406 -34.32 27.02 -3.18
C GLU A 406 -35.10 25.76 -2.81
N ILE A 407 -34.42 24.71 -2.34
CA ILE A 407 -35.10 23.51 -1.85
C ILE A 407 -35.98 23.84 -0.64
N LYS A 408 -35.48 24.63 0.33
CA LYS A 408 -36.28 25.04 1.50
C LYS A 408 -37.55 25.82 1.12
N LYS A 409 -37.51 26.60 0.03
CA LYS A 409 -38.65 27.39 -0.47
C LYS A 409 -39.74 26.55 -1.16
N ASN A 410 -39.48 25.30 -1.50
CA ASN A 410 -40.50 24.44 -2.10
C ASN A 410 -41.56 24.07 -1.04
N SER A 411 -42.84 24.29 -1.31
CA SER A 411 -43.94 24.05 -0.37
C SER A 411 -44.15 22.56 -0.05
N ASP A 412 -43.85 21.67 -0.99
CA ASP A 412 -44.04 20.22 -0.84
C ASP A 412 -42.88 19.54 -0.10
N ALA A 413 -43.16 18.95 1.07
CA ALA A 413 -42.20 18.24 1.90
C ALA A 413 -41.59 16.99 1.24
N ALA A 414 -42.37 16.24 0.46
CA ALA A 414 -41.89 15.08 -0.26
C ALA A 414 -40.91 15.53 -1.36
N LYS A 415 -41.28 16.58 -2.12
CA LYS A 415 -40.41 17.13 -3.16
C LYS A 415 -39.12 17.72 -2.60
N ARG A 416 -39.17 18.37 -1.43
CA ARG A 416 -37.95 18.82 -0.72
C ARG A 416 -37.00 17.67 -0.42
N THR A 417 -37.52 16.55 0.04
CA THR A 417 -36.72 15.36 0.41
C THR A 417 -36.10 14.71 -0.82
N GLU A 418 -36.88 14.57 -1.90
CA GLU A 418 -36.42 14.06 -3.19
C GLU A 418 -35.30 14.92 -3.77
N LEU A 419 -35.50 16.25 -3.85
CA LEU A 419 -34.51 17.19 -4.39
C LEU A 419 -33.22 17.19 -3.56
N LYS A 420 -33.30 17.09 -2.23
CA LYS A 420 -32.09 16.94 -1.38
C LYS A 420 -31.30 15.69 -1.74
N ARG A 421 -31.98 14.55 -1.86
CA ARG A 421 -31.34 13.26 -2.20
C ARG A 421 -30.71 13.31 -3.58
N GLN A 422 -31.43 13.87 -4.55
CA GLN A 422 -30.94 14.03 -5.91
C GLN A 422 -29.70 14.93 -5.95
N MET A 423 -29.74 16.11 -5.32
CA MET A 423 -28.60 17.04 -5.32
C MET A 423 -27.37 16.47 -4.60
N ASP A 424 -27.54 15.69 -3.54
CA ASP A 424 -26.44 14.97 -2.89
C ASP A 424 -25.82 13.91 -3.82
N ALA A 425 -26.65 13.11 -4.50
CA ALA A 425 -26.19 12.11 -5.45
C ALA A 425 -25.46 12.74 -6.65
N GLU A 426 -26.03 13.79 -7.25
CA GLU A 426 -25.43 14.48 -8.39
C GLU A 426 -24.14 15.21 -8.03
N TRP A 427 -24.07 15.82 -6.84
CA TRP A 427 -22.83 16.40 -6.34
C TRP A 427 -21.74 15.35 -6.18
N TYR A 428 -22.09 14.20 -5.58
CA TYR A 428 -21.18 13.07 -5.44
C TYR A 428 -20.68 12.55 -6.79
N LEU A 429 -21.56 12.40 -7.79
CA LEU A 429 -21.19 11.98 -9.14
C LEU A 429 -20.27 12.99 -9.82
N SER A 430 -20.60 14.28 -9.74
CA SER A 430 -19.80 15.38 -10.28
C SER A 430 -18.38 15.38 -9.70
N THR A 431 -18.26 15.27 -8.37
CA THR A 431 -16.95 15.16 -7.72
C THR A 431 -16.19 13.90 -8.13
N GLY A 432 -16.82 12.72 -8.06
CA GLY A 432 -16.16 11.44 -8.29
C GLY A 432 -15.67 11.26 -9.72
N LEU A 433 -16.52 11.52 -10.71
CA LEU A 433 -16.17 11.40 -12.13
C LEU A 433 -15.22 12.53 -12.56
N GLY A 434 -15.42 13.75 -12.05
CA GLY A 434 -14.52 14.88 -12.29
C GLY A 434 -13.10 14.62 -11.79
N ASP A 435 -12.97 14.03 -10.59
CA ASP A 435 -11.68 13.58 -10.05
C ASP A 435 -11.04 12.46 -10.89
N ALA A 436 -11.84 11.50 -11.36
CA ALA A 436 -11.36 10.40 -12.19
C ALA A 436 -10.81 10.92 -13.53
N LEU A 437 -11.53 11.83 -14.20
CA LEU A 437 -11.09 12.49 -15.42
C LEU A 437 -9.86 13.36 -15.17
N GLY A 438 -9.90 14.24 -14.17
CA GLY A 438 -8.83 15.19 -13.87
C GLY A 438 -7.50 14.52 -13.49
N ARG A 439 -7.55 13.35 -12.83
CA ARG A 439 -6.34 12.64 -12.38
C ARG A 439 -5.78 11.62 -13.38
N ASN A 440 -6.55 11.18 -14.38
CA ASN A 440 -6.11 10.13 -15.29
C ASN A 440 -5.63 10.69 -16.64
N PRO A 441 -4.31 10.70 -16.91
CA PRO A 441 -3.76 11.30 -18.12
C PRO A 441 -4.15 10.59 -19.42
N ASP A 442 -4.58 9.33 -19.38
CA ASP A 442 -5.04 8.64 -20.60
C ASP A 442 -6.38 9.22 -21.11
N LEU A 443 -7.12 9.94 -20.25
CA LEU A 443 -8.35 10.63 -20.60
C LEU A 443 -8.12 12.09 -21.03
N HIS A 444 -6.89 12.61 -20.95
CA HIS A 444 -6.52 13.98 -21.32
C HIS A 444 -6.25 14.08 -22.83
N ILE A 445 -7.27 13.73 -23.62
CA ILE A 445 -7.24 13.72 -25.08
C ILE A 445 -7.99 14.92 -25.67
N ASP A 446 -7.75 15.22 -26.95
CA ASP A 446 -8.40 16.35 -27.64
C ASP A 446 -9.93 16.27 -27.56
N MET A 447 -10.52 15.09 -27.75
CA MET A 447 -11.98 14.89 -27.66
C MET A 447 -12.55 15.29 -26.30
N ALA A 448 -11.79 15.16 -25.19
CA ALA A 448 -12.29 15.58 -23.88
C ALA A 448 -12.53 17.10 -23.80
N LEU A 449 -11.81 17.90 -24.61
CA LEU A 449 -12.00 19.34 -24.68
C LEU A 449 -13.30 19.75 -25.38
N ASP A 450 -13.87 18.89 -26.22
CA ASP A 450 -15.13 19.12 -26.91
C ASP A 450 -16.33 19.01 -25.94
N PHE A 451 -16.17 18.24 -24.86
CA PHE A 451 -17.15 18.12 -23.77
C PHE A 451 -17.10 19.28 -22.77
N LEU A 452 -16.07 20.14 -22.84
CA LEU A 452 -15.96 21.31 -21.97
C LEU A 452 -17.12 22.29 -22.26
N PRO A 453 -17.98 22.62 -21.27
CA PRO A 453 -19.10 23.52 -21.47
C PRO A 453 -18.69 24.90 -22.02
N LYS A 454 -19.61 25.54 -22.75
CA LYS A 454 -19.42 26.93 -23.19
C LYS A 454 -19.58 27.93 -22.04
N SER A 455 -20.36 27.57 -21.01
CA SER A 455 -20.56 28.35 -19.79
C SER A 455 -20.74 27.42 -18.59
N PHE A 456 -20.43 27.92 -17.38
CA PHE A 456 -20.48 27.16 -16.13
C PHE A 456 -21.55 27.69 -15.18
N GLN A 457 -22.74 27.95 -15.70
CA GLN A 457 -23.88 28.45 -14.90
C GLN A 457 -24.39 27.38 -13.90
N ASN A 458 -24.24 26.10 -14.24
CA ASN A 458 -24.59 25.01 -13.37
C ASN A 458 -23.42 24.66 -12.44
N LYS A 459 -23.67 24.66 -11.13
CA LYS A 459 -22.63 24.39 -10.12
C LYS A 459 -22.09 22.96 -10.21
N LEU A 460 -22.89 22.00 -10.72
CA LEU A 460 -22.46 20.62 -10.93
C LEU A 460 -21.43 20.50 -12.07
N ASP A 461 -21.63 21.24 -13.17
CA ASP A 461 -20.66 21.28 -14.26
C ASP A 461 -19.34 21.90 -13.80
N ALA A 462 -19.42 22.97 -13.00
CA ALA A 462 -18.25 23.61 -12.41
C ALA A 462 -17.48 22.65 -11.50
N GLN A 463 -18.17 21.92 -10.61
CA GLN A 463 -17.56 20.94 -9.71
C GLN A 463 -16.91 19.77 -10.48
N PHE A 464 -17.48 19.35 -11.60
CA PHE A 464 -16.96 18.25 -12.42
C PHE A 464 -15.69 18.66 -13.18
N TRP A 465 -15.71 19.84 -13.82
CA TRP A 465 -14.60 20.29 -14.67
C TRP A 465 -13.47 20.98 -13.91
N LEU A 466 -13.69 21.40 -12.65
CA LEU A 466 -12.68 22.10 -11.87
C LEU A 466 -11.36 21.31 -11.75
N PRO A 467 -11.32 20.01 -11.40
CA PRO A 467 -10.08 19.22 -11.35
C PRO A 467 -9.33 19.16 -12.70
N SER A 468 -10.02 19.39 -13.82
CA SER A 468 -9.44 19.34 -15.16
C SER A 468 -8.76 20.65 -15.59
N VAL A 469 -8.98 21.76 -14.89
CA VAL A 469 -8.45 23.08 -15.27
C VAL A 469 -6.94 23.04 -15.50
N THR A 470 -6.17 22.44 -14.58
CA THR A 470 -4.71 22.48 -14.65
C THR A 470 -4.17 21.77 -15.89
N TRP A 471 -4.70 20.59 -16.24
CA TRP A 471 -4.23 19.87 -17.42
C TRP A 471 -4.68 20.57 -18.71
N ILE A 472 -5.90 21.11 -18.77
CA ILE A 472 -6.41 21.86 -19.93
C ILE A 472 -5.51 23.08 -20.23
N LEU A 473 -5.13 23.83 -19.20
CA LEU A 473 -4.22 24.99 -19.34
C LEU A 473 -2.84 24.60 -19.89
N THR A 474 -2.43 23.36 -19.69
CA THR A 474 -1.13 22.83 -20.14
C THR A 474 -1.23 21.87 -21.32
N HIS A 475 -2.43 21.59 -21.83
CA HIS A 475 -2.66 20.58 -22.86
C HIS A 475 -1.90 20.94 -24.14
N LYS A 476 -1.03 20.01 -24.57
CA LYS A 476 -0.13 20.16 -25.73
C LYS A 476 0.68 21.47 -25.73
N THR A 477 0.94 22.04 -24.56
CA THR A 477 1.89 23.16 -24.43
C THR A 477 3.31 22.65 -24.67
N LYS A 478 4.16 23.46 -25.32
CA LYS A 478 5.59 23.13 -25.45
C LYS A 478 6.22 23.13 -24.06
N LEU A 479 7.19 22.25 -23.85
CA LEU A 479 7.98 22.21 -22.62
C LEU A 479 8.60 23.58 -22.32
N PRO A 480 8.55 24.07 -21.06
CA PRO A 480 9.07 25.37 -20.68
C PRO A 480 10.59 25.45 -20.87
N GLU A 481 11.09 26.57 -21.41
CA GLU A 481 12.52 26.85 -21.49
C GLU A 481 13.01 27.59 -20.23
N VAL A 482 14.27 27.40 -19.86
CA VAL A 482 14.90 28.10 -18.72
C VAL A 482 15.17 29.57 -19.07
N GLN A 483 15.42 29.88 -20.34
CA GLN A 483 15.57 31.24 -20.86
C GLN A 483 14.51 31.51 -21.93
N VAL A 484 13.76 32.59 -21.81
CA VAL A 484 12.81 33.03 -22.85
C VAL A 484 13.59 33.88 -23.87
N LYS A 485 13.64 33.46 -25.13
CA LYS A 485 14.24 34.27 -26.22
C LYS A 485 13.45 35.58 -26.39
N LYS A 486 14.11 36.73 -26.24
CA LYS A 486 13.49 38.04 -26.49
C LYS A 486 13.13 38.16 -27.99
N GLY A 487 11.89 38.53 -28.30
CA GLY A 487 11.48 38.98 -29.63
C GLY A 487 10.76 37.97 -30.54
N GLN A 488 10.51 36.72 -30.11
CA GLN A 488 9.64 35.80 -30.86
C GLN A 488 8.18 35.92 -30.41
N LEU A 489 7.28 36.18 -31.35
CA LEU A 489 5.83 36.12 -31.12
C LEU A 489 5.43 34.67 -30.78
N PRO A 490 4.50 34.46 -29.82
CA PRO A 490 4.01 33.12 -29.50
C PRO A 490 3.35 32.50 -30.74
N PRO A 491 3.52 31.19 -30.99
CA PRO A 491 2.75 30.51 -32.02
C PRO A 491 1.25 30.58 -31.70
N ILE A 492 0.40 30.59 -32.74
CA ILE A 492 -1.05 30.52 -32.60
C ILE A 492 -1.39 29.25 -31.81
N ASP A 493 -2.11 29.42 -30.70
CA ASP A 493 -2.52 28.34 -29.83
C ASP A 493 -3.90 27.82 -30.25
N PRO A 494 -4.00 26.63 -30.88
CA PRO A 494 -5.29 26.09 -31.31
C PRO A 494 -6.22 25.76 -30.14
N TYR A 495 -5.69 25.72 -28.90
CA TYR A 495 -6.47 25.45 -27.69
C TYR A 495 -6.80 26.72 -26.89
N ALA A 496 -6.50 27.92 -27.41
CA ALA A 496 -6.68 29.18 -26.69
C ALA A 496 -8.11 29.35 -26.14
N ALA A 497 -9.13 29.06 -26.96
CA ALA A 497 -10.53 29.15 -26.53
C ALA A 497 -10.88 28.20 -25.37
N HIS A 498 -10.30 26.98 -25.36
CA HIS A 498 -10.50 26.04 -24.26
C HIS A 498 -9.77 26.49 -22.99
N ARG A 499 -8.55 27.02 -23.12
CA ARG A 499 -7.77 27.56 -22.01
C ARG A 499 -8.44 28.77 -21.37
N THR A 500 -8.98 29.68 -22.18
CA THR A 500 -9.76 30.83 -21.69
C THR A 500 -11.00 30.37 -20.92
N ARG A 501 -11.75 29.39 -21.44
CA ARG A 501 -12.92 28.85 -20.75
C ARG A 501 -12.57 28.15 -19.44
N ALA A 502 -11.50 27.35 -19.42
CA ALA A 502 -11.02 26.68 -18.21
C ALA A 502 -10.51 27.68 -17.15
N LEU A 503 -9.81 28.72 -17.58
CA LEU A 503 -9.39 29.81 -16.70
C LEU A 503 -10.61 30.56 -16.13
N GLN A 504 -11.60 30.87 -16.96
CA GLN A 504 -12.82 31.54 -16.51
C GLN A 504 -13.58 30.70 -15.49
N LEU A 505 -13.74 29.38 -15.73
CA LEU A 505 -14.31 28.45 -14.75
C LEU A 505 -13.62 28.58 -13.40
N PHE A 506 -12.29 28.56 -13.39
CA PHE A 506 -11.49 28.66 -12.18
C PHE A 506 -11.69 30.00 -11.46
N LEU A 507 -11.60 31.11 -12.19
CA LEU A 507 -11.78 32.46 -11.64
C LEU A 507 -13.19 32.64 -11.04
N ASP A 508 -14.22 32.07 -11.68
CA ASP A 508 -15.59 32.10 -11.19
C ASP A 508 -15.75 31.39 -9.85
N GLN A 509 -14.95 30.34 -9.58
CA GLN A 509 -14.99 29.65 -8.29
C GLN A 509 -14.41 30.49 -7.14
N LEU A 510 -13.63 31.52 -7.42
CA LEU A 510 -13.06 32.42 -6.40
C LEU A 510 -13.99 33.58 -6.02
N LYS A 511 -15.14 33.74 -6.68
CA LYS A 511 -16.13 34.80 -6.40
C LYS A 511 -16.97 34.49 -5.14
N ALA A 512 -17.54 35.53 -4.52
CA ALA A 512 -18.39 35.37 -3.33
C ALA A 512 -19.64 34.52 -3.58
N THR A 513 -20.14 34.52 -4.83
CA THR A 513 -21.33 33.80 -5.28
C THR A 513 -21.09 32.31 -5.55
N SER A 514 -19.84 31.85 -5.59
CA SER A 514 -19.51 30.43 -5.81
C SER A 514 -19.87 29.55 -4.62
N ASP A 515 -19.99 28.24 -4.84
CA ASP A 515 -20.18 27.29 -3.74
C ASP A 515 -18.91 27.24 -2.87
N PRO A 516 -19.02 27.31 -1.53
CA PRO A 516 -17.85 27.25 -0.66
C PRO A 516 -17.00 25.99 -0.85
N ARG A 517 -17.60 24.85 -1.26
CA ARG A 517 -16.90 23.58 -1.49
C ARG A 517 -15.99 23.66 -2.72
N THR A 518 -16.50 24.13 -3.87
CA THR A 518 -15.69 24.32 -5.09
C THR A 518 -14.62 25.38 -4.89
N ARG A 519 -14.93 26.46 -4.16
CA ARG A 519 -13.94 27.49 -3.81
C ARG A 519 -12.75 26.93 -3.04
N GLY A 520 -12.99 26.04 -2.07
CA GLY A 520 -11.92 25.38 -1.32
C GLY A 520 -10.98 24.60 -2.25
N VAL A 521 -11.55 23.82 -3.17
CA VAL A 521 -10.79 23.07 -4.18
C VAL A 521 -10.01 24.02 -5.10
N ALA A 522 -10.64 25.09 -5.60
CA ALA A 522 -9.99 26.06 -6.46
C ALA A 522 -8.78 26.75 -5.78
N VAL A 523 -8.91 27.09 -4.50
CA VAL A 523 -7.81 27.68 -3.72
C VAL A 523 -6.66 26.70 -3.53
N THR A 524 -6.94 25.42 -3.26
CA THR A 524 -5.89 24.38 -3.22
C THR A 524 -5.20 24.23 -4.58
N MET A 525 -5.98 24.23 -5.66
CA MET A 525 -5.45 24.13 -7.02
C MET A 525 -4.63 25.35 -7.45
N ALA A 526 -4.88 26.53 -6.88
CA ALA A 526 -4.23 27.79 -7.25
C ALA A 526 -2.70 27.74 -7.17
N GLN A 527 -2.14 26.84 -6.37
CA GLN A 527 -0.70 26.63 -6.24
C GLN A 527 -0.05 25.96 -7.48
N ALA A 528 -0.85 25.36 -8.37
CA ALA A 528 -0.37 24.84 -9.65
C ALA A 528 0.27 25.96 -10.47
N THR A 529 1.39 25.67 -11.12
CA THR A 529 2.23 26.66 -11.82
C THR A 529 1.46 27.47 -12.86
N SER A 530 0.57 26.83 -13.63
CA SER A 530 -0.26 27.50 -14.64
C SER A 530 -1.25 28.51 -14.05
N LEU A 531 -1.62 28.35 -12.77
CA LEU A 531 -2.57 29.21 -12.07
C LEU A 531 -1.87 30.29 -11.24
N ARG A 532 -0.91 29.95 -10.38
CA ARG A 532 -0.22 30.94 -9.51
C ARG A 532 0.57 32.01 -10.25
N ARG A 533 0.92 31.76 -11.52
CA ARG A 533 1.63 32.73 -12.37
C ARG A 533 0.69 33.63 -13.16
N ASN A 534 -0.61 33.35 -13.16
CA ASN A 534 -1.59 34.12 -13.89
C ASN A 534 -2.02 35.35 -13.07
N PRO A 535 -1.84 36.59 -13.57
CA PRO A 535 -2.23 37.80 -12.85
C PRO A 535 -3.72 37.87 -12.50
N GLU A 536 -4.61 37.36 -13.36
CA GLU A 536 -6.06 37.35 -13.10
C GLU A 536 -6.38 36.46 -11.90
N VAL A 537 -5.69 35.32 -11.77
CA VAL A 537 -5.83 34.42 -10.61
C VAL A 537 -5.38 35.09 -9.32
N LEU A 538 -4.23 35.78 -9.35
CA LEU A 538 -3.72 36.49 -8.18
C LEU A 538 -4.67 37.60 -7.74
N ASN A 539 -5.16 38.41 -8.69
CA ASN A 539 -6.15 39.45 -8.41
C ASN A 539 -7.46 38.88 -7.86
N ALA A 540 -7.93 37.75 -8.40
CA ALA A 540 -9.13 37.07 -7.90
C ALA A 540 -8.95 36.52 -6.48
N LEU A 541 -7.77 35.98 -6.14
CA LEU A 541 -7.44 35.54 -4.78
C LEU A 541 -7.41 36.73 -3.80
N GLU A 542 -6.81 37.86 -4.17
CA GLU A 542 -6.83 39.07 -3.35
C GLU A 542 -8.25 39.59 -3.10
N ALA A 543 -9.09 39.60 -4.15
CA ALA A 543 -10.50 39.97 -4.02
C ALA A 543 -11.25 39.00 -3.11
N MET A 544 -10.99 37.69 -3.22
CA MET A 544 -11.59 36.65 -2.39
C MET A 544 -11.30 36.84 -0.90
N LEU A 545 -10.08 37.25 -0.55
CA LEU A 545 -9.66 37.48 0.84
C LEU A 545 -10.46 38.58 1.55
N LYS A 546 -11.19 39.43 0.83
CA LYS A 546 -12.05 40.48 1.41
C LYS A 546 -13.32 39.93 2.06
N PHE A 547 -13.77 38.73 1.67
CA PHE A 547 -15.03 38.15 2.17
C PHE A 547 -14.90 36.71 2.70
N GLU A 548 -13.90 35.93 2.28
CA GLU A 548 -13.71 34.56 2.77
C GLU A 548 -13.16 34.55 4.20
N LYS A 549 -13.75 33.72 5.08
CA LYS A 549 -13.43 33.69 6.52
C LYS A 549 -12.86 32.35 7.00
N ARG A 550 -12.95 31.28 6.20
CA ARG A 550 -12.46 29.95 6.58
C ARG A 550 -10.94 29.96 6.69
N LYS A 551 -10.42 29.68 7.89
CA LYS A 551 -9.00 29.81 8.25
C LYS A 551 -8.07 29.09 7.28
N ASP A 552 -8.36 27.83 6.95
CA ASP A 552 -7.51 27.03 6.07
C ASP A 552 -7.50 27.57 4.63
N VAL A 553 -8.66 27.95 4.10
CA VAL A 553 -8.78 28.56 2.76
C VAL A 553 -8.04 29.89 2.67
N VAL A 554 -8.20 30.75 3.68
CA VAL A 554 -7.51 32.05 3.77
C VAL A 554 -5.99 31.86 3.86
N LYS A 555 -5.53 30.91 4.69
CA LYS A 555 -4.11 30.58 4.82
C LYS A 555 -3.53 30.11 3.49
N THR A 556 -4.17 29.15 2.82
CA THR A 556 -3.70 28.64 1.53
C THR A 556 -3.67 29.74 0.46
N ALA A 557 -4.71 30.58 0.37
CA ALA A 557 -4.73 31.71 -0.57
C ALA A 557 -3.59 32.71 -0.32
N ARG A 558 -3.30 33.04 0.95
CA ARG A 558 -2.16 33.90 1.32
C ARG A 558 -0.81 33.27 0.96
N ASN A 559 -0.67 31.97 1.13
CA ASN A 559 0.53 31.24 0.71
C ASN A 559 0.75 31.35 -0.81
N VAL A 560 -0.31 31.23 -1.62
CA VAL A 560 -0.20 31.42 -3.07
C VAL A 560 0.22 32.85 -3.41
N LEU A 561 -0.44 33.86 -2.81
CA LEU A 561 -0.14 35.27 -3.05
C LEU A 561 1.29 35.67 -2.63
N SER A 562 1.86 35.03 -1.61
CA SER A 562 3.25 35.27 -1.21
C SER A 562 4.27 34.82 -2.27
N THR A 563 3.89 33.92 -3.18
CA THR A 563 4.77 33.45 -4.27
C THR A 563 4.92 34.42 -5.44
N ASN A 564 4.22 35.57 -5.42
CA ASN A 564 4.33 36.59 -6.46
C ASN A 564 5.80 37.04 -6.65
N ARG A 565 6.13 37.54 -7.85
CA ARG A 565 7.53 37.81 -8.23
C ARG A 565 8.24 38.78 -7.27
N LYS A 566 7.57 39.82 -6.80
CA LYS A 566 8.17 40.84 -5.92
C LYS A 566 8.51 40.25 -4.55
N ASN A 567 7.58 39.54 -3.94
CA ASN A 567 7.78 38.88 -2.65
C ASN A 567 8.80 37.75 -2.75
N PHE A 568 8.71 36.93 -3.80
CA PHE A 568 9.68 35.88 -4.08
C PHE A 568 11.12 36.39 -4.17
N LEU A 569 11.37 37.47 -4.93
CA LEU A 569 12.72 38.04 -5.05
C LEU A 569 13.20 38.61 -3.71
N LYS A 570 12.31 39.24 -2.93
CA LYS A 570 12.64 39.74 -1.58
C LYS A 570 13.05 38.58 -0.65
N GLU A 571 12.24 37.52 -0.60
CA GLU A 571 12.50 36.35 0.23
C GLU A 571 13.75 35.58 -0.23
N LEU A 572 13.97 35.47 -1.55
CA LEU A 572 15.17 34.84 -2.11
C LEU A 572 16.43 35.60 -1.72
N THR A 573 16.43 36.92 -1.86
CA THR A 573 17.56 37.76 -1.42
C THR A 573 17.82 37.60 0.08
N ALA A 574 16.78 37.53 0.90
CA ALA A 574 16.91 37.29 2.34
C ALA A 574 17.43 35.87 2.68
N ALA A 575 17.01 34.85 1.92
CA ALA A 575 17.48 33.48 2.08
C ALA A 575 18.95 33.33 1.69
N VAL A 576 19.35 33.86 0.53
CA VAL A 576 20.74 33.86 0.05
C VAL A 576 21.67 34.63 1.01
N ASN A 577 21.19 35.73 1.60
CA ASN A 577 21.94 36.48 2.62
C ASN A 577 22.31 35.63 3.86
N ARG A 578 21.44 34.69 4.21
CA ARG A 578 21.59 33.79 5.37
C ARG A 578 22.38 32.52 5.04
N GLU A 579 22.61 32.22 3.76
CA GLU A 579 23.37 31.05 3.31
C GLU A 579 24.84 31.15 3.76
N LYS A 580 25.37 30.08 4.37
CA LYS A 580 26.78 29.96 4.79
C LYS A 580 27.35 28.61 4.31
N PRO A 581 28.45 28.57 3.55
CA PRO A 581 29.13 29.71 2.92
C PRO A 581 28.25 30.36 1.84
N ARG A 582 28.42 31.67 1.60
CA ARG A 582 27.66 32.39 0.56
C ARG A 582 28.14 31.93 -0.81
N LYS A 583 27.20 31.52 -1.68
CA LYS A 583 27.50 31.01 -3.03
C LYS A 583 27.28 32.02 -4.16
N GLN A 584 26.76 33.20 -3.85
CA GLN A 584 26.50 34.27 -4.80
C GLN A 584 27.39 35.48 -4.47
N PRO A 585 27.89 36.22 -5.47
CA PRO A 585 28.75 37.37 -5.25
C PRO A 585 28.02 38.48 -4.49
N VAL A 586 28.77 39.28 -3.75
CA VAL A 586 28.26 40.48 -3.09
C VAL A 586 28.56 41.72 -3.93
N ASP A 587 27.70 42.73 -3.84
CA ASP A 587 27.98 44.06 -4.34
C ASP A 587 28.99 44.79 -3.43
N LYS A 588 29.36 46.02 -3.82
CA LYS A 588 30.31 46.87 -3.09
C LYS A 588 29.87 47.19 -1.64
N ASN A 589 28.60 46.97 -1.30
CA ASN A 589 28.02 47.24 0.02
C ASN A 589 27.81 45.94 0.83
N GLY A 590 28.36 44.81 0.37
CA GLY A 590 28.22 43.51 1.05
C GLY A 590 26.84 42.85 0.90
N LYS A 591 25.94 43.39 0.06
CA LYS A 591 24.63 42.80 -0.23
C LYS A 591 24.74 41.79 -1.38
N PRO A 592 23.93 40.72 -1.42
CA PRO A 592 24.02 39.72 -2.47
C PRO A 592 23.60 40.34 -3.79
N LYS A 593 24.48 40.23 -4.79
CA LYS A 593 24.14 40.50 -6.18
C LYS A 593 23.64 39.19 -6.78
N LEU A 594 22.31 38.99 -6.78
CA LEU A 594 21.71 37.81 -7.42
C LEU A 594 21.95 37.87 -8.93
N ASP A 595 22.66 36.89 -9.47
CA ASP A 595 22.85 36.78 -10.92
C ASP A 595 21.49 36.54 -11.60
N ALA A 596 21.25 37.18 -12.75
CA ALA A 596 20.00 37.03 -13.48
C ALA A 596 19.75 35.59 -13.92
N GLU A 597 20.83 34.83 -14.21
CA GLU A 597 20.78 33.42 -14.54
C GLU A 597 20.38 32.58 -13.32
N PHE A 598 20.93 32.88 -12.14
CA PHE A 598 20.54 32.22 -10.90
C PHE A 598 19.07 32.46 -10.58
N VAL A 599 18.58 33.69 -10.73
CA VAL A 599 17.17 34.01 -10.51
C VAL A 599 16.27 33.24 -11.47
N ALA A 600 16.62 33.19 -12.76
CA ALA A 600 15.83 32.46 -13.76
C ALA A 600 15.82 30.95 -13.51
N ASP A 601 16.98 30.36 -13.19
CA ASP A 601 17.12 28.93 -12.91
C ASP A 601 16.40 28.54 -11.61
N PHE A 602 16.53 29.34 -10.55
CA PHE A 602 15.85 29.11 -9.29
C PHE A 602 14.33 29.28 -9.43
N GLN A 603 13.88 30.24 -10.26
CA GLN A 603 12.46 30.36 -10.60
C GLN A 603 11.97 29.14 -11.40
N PHE A 604 12.76 28.63 -12.36
CA PHE A 604 12.43 27.40 -13.08
C PHE A 604 12.33 26.20 -12.14
N PHE A 605 13.25 26.09 -11.19
CA PHE A 605 13.23 25.05 -10.17
C PHE A 605 11.98 25.10 -9.29
N ARG A 606 11.59 26.31 -8.85
CA ARG A 606 10.34 26.55 -8.11
C ARG A 606 9.11 26.18 -8.94
N ASP A 607 9.09 26.60 -10.20
CA ASP A 607 7.89 26.59 -11.06
C ASP A 607 7.68 25.28 -11.79
N TYR A 608 8.72 24.48 -12.02
CA TYR A 608 8.57 23.27 -12.82
C TYR A 608 9.19 22.06 -12.15
N VAL A 609 10.41 22.15 -11.62
CA VAL A 609 11.07 20.99 -11.01
C VAL A 609 10.39 20.57 -9.71
N THR A 610 10.14 21.50 -8.79
CA THR A 610 9.53 21.19 -7.49
C THR A 610 8.11 20.65 -7.65
N PRO A 611 7.20 21.26 -8.45
CA PRO A 611 5.88 20.70 -8.69
C PRO A 611 5.91 19.32 -9.35
N GLU A 612 6.85 19.06 -10.28
CA GLU A 612 6.99 17.73 -10.90
C GLU A 612 7.51 16.69 -9.89
N MET A 613 8.36 17.09 -8.96
CA MET A 613 8.82 16.25 -7.85
C MET A 613 7.72 16.00 -6.80
N ASP A 614 6.75 16.89 -6.67
CA ASP A 614 5.59 16.76 -5.79
C ASP A 614 4.40 16.03 -6.43
N LYS A 615 4.37 16.01 -7.75
CA LYS A 615 3.35 15.31 -8.52
C LYS A 615 3.33 13.82 -8.17
N VAL A 616 2.17 13.34 -7.71
CA VAL A 616 1.92 11.91 -7.59
C VAL A 616 1.73 11.36 -9.00
N LEU A 617 2.68 10.55 -9.46
CA LEU A 617 2.54 9.92 -10.78
C LEU A 617 1.71 8.66 -10.64
N ARG A 618 0.88 8.42 -11.66
CA ARG A 618 0.16 7.15 -11.77
C ARG A 618 1.14 5.99 -11.64
N GLY A 619 2.28 6.02 -12.34
CA GLY A 619 3.27 4.92 -12.42
C GLY A 619 3.84 4.38 -11.10
N ASP A 620 3.95 5.18 -10.04
CA ASP A 620 4.46 4.74 -8.72
C ASP A 620 3.54 5.10 -7.52
N GLN A 621 2.43 5.82 -7.75
CA GLN A 621 1.51 6.37 -6.73
C GLN A 621 2.22 7.16 -5.63
N ARG A 622 3.43 7.63 -5.92
CA ARG A 622 4.23 8.43 -5.01
C ARG A 622 4.66 9.69 -5.73
N SER A 623 5.05 10.68 -4.95
CA SER A 623 5.87 11.79 -5.45
C SER A 623 7.32 11.52 -5.07
N CYS A 624 8.26 12.24 -5.68
CA CYS A 624 9.64 12.24 -5.18
C CYS A 624 9.67 12.64 -3.69
N PHE A 625 8.85 13.63 -3.30
CA PHE A 625 8.73 14.06 -1.90
C PHE A 625 8.07 13.02 -0.98
N ALA A 626 7.21 12.11 -1.47
CA ALA A 626 6.66 11.03 -0.63
C ALA A 626 7.76 10.08 -0.09
N CYS A 627 8.90 9.98 -0.80
CA CYS A 627 10.06 9.21 -0.37
C CYS A 627 11.16 10.09 0.23
N HIS A 628 11.51 11.18 -0.44
CA HIS A 628 12.62 12.06 -0.06
C HIS A 628 12.24 13.14 0.95
N GLY A 629 10.95 13.40 1.15
CA GLY A 629 10.43 14.39 2.11
C GLY A 629 10.28 13.90 3.54
N VAL A 630 10.51 12.60 3.79
CA VAL A 630 10.41 11.99 5.11
C VAL A 630 11.81 11.87 5.73
N PRO A 631 12.09 12.57 6.84
CA PRO A 631 13.39 12.48 7.52
C PRO A 631 13.81 11.03 7.79
N GLY A 632 15.05 10.67 7.43
CA GLY A 632 15.61 9.34 7.65
C GLY A 632 15.15 8.25 6.68
N ARG A 633 14.13 8.48 5.83
CA ARG A 633 13.64 7.47 4.88
C ARG A 633 14.61 7.23 3.72
N VAL A 634 15.19 8.30 3.18
CA VAL A 634 16.28 8.24 2.18
C VAL A 634 17.42 9.14 2.66
N PRO A 635 18.23 8.68 3.64
CA PRO A 635 19.22 9.52 4.30
C PRO A 635 20.17 10.27 3.35
N PRO A 636 20.66 9.67 2.24
CA PRO A 636 21.51 10.40 1.31
C PRO A 636 20.81 11.57 0.59
N LEU A 637 19.49 11.65 0.56
CA LEU A 637 18.75 12.72 -0.09
C LEU A 637 17.44 12.98 0.65
N THR A 638 17.51 13.72 1.75
CA THR A 638 16.33 14.20 2.48
C THR A 638 16.03 15.64 2.04
N LEU A 639 14.86 15.85 1.45
CA LEU A 639 14.35 17.14 0.97
C LEU A 639 13.29 17.67 1.93
N ASN A 640 13.08 18.98 1.94
CA ASN A 640 11.94 19.60 2.62
C ASN A 640 10.69 19.42 1.76
N PRO A 641 9.63 18.72 2.21
CA PRO A 641 8.41 18.53 1.42
C PRO A 641 7.56 19.82 1.40
N PRO A 642 6.81 20.08 0.32
CA PRO A 642 5.74 21.06 0.31
C PRO A 642 4.60 20.69 1.30
N ASP A 643 3.73 21.64 1.62
CA ASP A 643 2.47 21.35 2.31
C ASP A 643 1.43 20.67 1.40
N ASP A 644 0.26 20.30 1.95
CA ASP A 644 -0.79 19.58 1.20
C ASP A 644 -1.36 20.39 0.00
N ALA A 645 -1.13 21.71 -0.03
CA ALA A 645 -1.48 22.55 -1.16
C ALA A 645 -0.35 22.70 -2.17
N GLY A 646 0.86 22.19 -1.90
CA GLY A 646 2.04 22.30 -2.75
C GLY A 646 2.86 23.56 -2.52
N TYR A 647 2.70 24.24 -1.37
CA TYR A 647 3.48 25.41 -0.99
C TYR A 647 4.74 25.03 -0.22
N LEU A 648 5.86 25.67 -0.55
CA LEU A 648 7.16 25.50 0.12
C LEU A 648 7.81 26.88 0.32
N PRO A 649 8.18 27.27 1.55
CA PRO A 649 8.88 28.52 1.82
C PRO A 649 10.21 28.64 1.04
N VAL A 650 10.59 29.86 0.66
CA VAL A 650 11.74 30.11 -0.24
C VAL A 650 13.08 29.64 0.35
N ASP A 651 13.27 29.73 1.66
CA ASP A 651 14.48 29.24 2.35
C ASP A 651 14.60 27.71 2.29
N LYS A 652 13.49 27.00 2.50
CA LYS A 652 13.40 25.53 2.35
C LYS A 652 13.58 25.11 0.90
N LEU A 653 13.02 25.87 -0.03
CA LEU A 653 13.21 25.66 -1.46
C LEU A 653 14.66 25.87 -1.88
N LEU A 654 15.35 26.90 -1.35
CA LEU A 654 16.77 27.14 -1.57
C LEU A 654 17.61 25.98 -1.03
N ALA A 655 17.31 25.46 0.17
CA ALA A 655 17.97 24.28 0.71
C ALA A 655 17.82 23.05 -0.23
N ASN A 656 16.61 22.79 -0.73
CA ASN A 656 16.37 21.71 -1.69
C ASN A 656 17.13 21.92 -3.01
N TYR A 657 17.11 23.14 -3.55
CA TYR A 657 17.82 23.52 -4.77
C TYR A 657 19.31 23.22 -4.65
N ARG A 658 19.96 23.67 -3.57
CA ARG A 658 21.37 23.41 -3.31
C ARG A 658 21.68 21.93 -3.14
N LEU A 659 20.86 21.22 -2.39
CA LEU A 659 21.05 19.79 -2.17
C LEU A 659 20.96 19.00 -3.48
N LEU A 660 20.04 19.37 -4.38
CA LEU A 660 19.91 18.73 -5.69
C LEU A 660 21.01 19.14 -6.66
N GLN A 661 21.51 20.37 -6.60
CA GLN A 661 22.70 20.78 -7.36
C GLN A 661 23.90 19.88 -7.05
N PHE A 662 24.13 19.52 -5.78
CA PHE A 662 25.17 18.57 -5.39
C PHE A 662 24.98 17.14 -5.92
N ARG A 663 23.82 16.83 -6.51
CA ARG A 663 23.54 15.53 -7.15
C ARG A 663 23.71 15.56 -8.68
N VAL A 664 24.10 16.71 -9.22
CA VAL A 664 24.44 16.90 -10.63
C VAL A 664 25.93 16.64 -10.83
N ASP A 665 26.24 15.73 -11.75
CA ASP A 665 27.60 15.51 -12.24
C ASP A 665 27.85 16.46 -13.42
N LEU A 666 28.61 17.53 -13.16
CA LEU A 666 28.90 18.56 -14.16
C LEU A 666 29.82 18.06 -15.29
N GLN A 667 30.63 17.04 -15.03
CA GLN A 667 31.51 16.43 -16.03
C GLN A 667 30.70 15.50 -16.93
N ASN A 668 29.83 14.68 -16.35
CA ASN A 668 28.97 13.74 -17.08
C ASN A 668 27.51 13.80 -16.62
N ILE A 669 26.71 14.62 -17.30
CA ILE A 669 25.32 14.89 -16.92
C ILE A 669 24.46 13.62 -16.88
N GLU A 670 24.64 12.69 -17.82
CA GLU A 670 23.83 11.46 -17.87
C GLU A 670 24.15 10.50 -16.70
N LYS A 671 25.30 10.67 -16.03
CA LYS A 671 25.63 9.96 -14.77
C LYS A 671 25.07 10.63 -13.52
N SER A 672 24.49 11.84 -13.61
CA SER A 672 23.86 12.53 -12.49
C SER A 672 22.82 11.62 -11.81
N LYS A 673 22.98 11.39 -10.50
CA LYS A 673 22.04 10.53 -9.74
C LYS A 673 20.59 11.01 -9.89
N LEU A 674 20.39 12.31 -10.04
CA LEU A 674 19.08 12.95 -10.23
C LEU A 674 18.37 12.56 -11.55
N LEU A 675 19.12 12.26 -12.62
CA LEU A 675 18.56 11.82 -13.90
C LEU A 675 18.49 10.29 -13.99
N ARG A 676 19.52 9.62 -13.49
CA ARG A 676 19.64 8.16 -13.61
C ARG A 676 18.64 7.40 -12.73
N LYS A 677 18.47 7.81 -11.46
CA LYS A 677 17.63 7.10 -10.48
C LYS A 677 16.15 7.03 -10.89
N PRO A 678 15.51 8.11 -11.35
CA PRO A 678 14.11 8.04 -11.80
C PRO A 678 13.88 7.13 -13.02
N LEU A 679 14.92 6.86 -13.83
CA LEU A 679 14.84 5.92 -14.95
C LEU A 679 15.14 4.47 -14.55
N ASN A 680 15.54 4.23 -13.29
CA ASN A 680 16.03 2.94 -12.79
C ASN A 680 17.19 2.36 -13.63
N ILE A 681 18.04 3.22 -14.20
CA ILE A 681 19.27 2.79 -14.86
C ILE A 681 20.28 2.52 -13.75
N GLN A 682 20.86 1.31 -13.67
CA GLN A 682 21.75 0.90 -12.57
C GLN A 682 23.20 0.75 -13.05
N THR A 683 24.15 1.05 -12.16
CA THR A 683 25.59 0.89 -12.37
C THR A 683 26.17 -0.30 -11.61
N GLY A 684 25.37 -0.98 -10.77
CA GLY A 684 25.76 -2.15 -9.97
C GLY A 684 26.60 -1.83 -8.73
N LYS A 685 26.71 -0.55 -8.34
CA LYS A 685 27.56 -0.04 -7.25
C LYS A 685 26.80 0.93 -6.33
N GLU A 686 25.48 0.81 -6.26
CA GLU A 686 24.63 1.75 -5.53
C GLU A 686 24.44 1.39 -4.05
N ASP A 687 24.56 2.40 -3.19
CA ASP A 687 24.18 2.27 -1.78
C ASP A 687 22.64 2.23 -1.61
N GLY A 688 22.13 1.20 -0.93
CA GLY A 688 20.76 1.12 -0.42
C GLY A 688 19.68 0.56 -1.36
N HIS A 689 18.44 0.50 -0.87
CA HIS A 689 17.27 0.06 -1.65
C HIS A 689 17.01 0.98 -2.85
N GLN A 690 16.87 0.38 -4.03
CA GLN A 690 16.55 1.10 -5.26
C GLN A 690 15.03 1.32 -5.36
N GLY A 691 14.60 2.56 -5.60
CA GLY A 691 13.22 2.85 -5.99
C GLY A 691 12.92 2.29 -7.38
N GLY A 692 11.66 1.98 -7.66
CA GLY A 692 11.23 1.56 -9.00
C GLY A 692 11.38 2.66 -10.05
N ARG A 693 11.25 2.29 -11.33
CA ARG A 693 11.28 3.25 -12.45
C ARG A 693 10.10 4.22 -12.35
N ARG A 694 10.40 5.52 -12.34
CA ARG A 694 9.42 6.62 -12.28
C ARG A 694 9.09 7.20 -13.65
N TYR A 695 10.09 7.37 -14.53
CA TYR A 695 9.93 7.97 -15.86
C TYR A 695 10.50 7.10 -16.99
N GLN A 696 10.06 7.38 -18.21
CA GLN A 696 10.76 7.12 -19.47
C GLN A 696 11.62 8.34 -19.86
N PRO A 697 12.70 8.17 -20.64
CA PRO A 697 13.58 9.28 -21.03
C PRO A 697 12.86 10.42 -21.77
N MET A 698 11.77 10.15 -22.47
CA MET A 698 11.04 11.17 -23.23
C MET A 698 9.80 11.71 -22.51
N ASP A 699 9.55 11.27 -21.27
CA ASP A 699 8.42 11.78 -20.51
C ASP A 699 8.60 13.30 -20.26
N PRO A 700 7.54 14.11 -20.43
CA PRO A 700 7.61 15.55 -20.20
C PRO A 700 8.17 15.93 -18.82
N GLY A 701 7.77 15.20 -17.78
CA GLY A 701 8.25 15.40 -16.41
C GLY A 701 9.75 15.15 -16.25
N TYR A 702 10.26 14.09 -16.88
CA TYR A 702 11.70 13.81 -16.91
C TYR A 702 12.45 14.92 -17.66
N GLN A 703 11.91 15.39 -18.78
CA GLN A 703 12.52 16.45 -19.57
C GLN A 703 12.56 17.79 -18.82
N ILE A 704 11.59 18.10 -17.96
CA ILE A 704 11.65 19.26 -17.06
C ILE A 704 12.88 19.17 -16.14
N ILE A 705 13.07 18.02 -15.48
CA ILE A 705 14.21 17.81 -14.57
C ILE A 705 15.52 17.87 -15.36
N ARG A 706 15.59 17.20 -16.51
CA ARG A 706 16.77 17.19 -17.39
C ARG A 706 17.15 18.58 -17.88
N ARG A 707 16.20 19.43 -18.26
CA ARG A 707 16.46 20.81 -18.67
C ARG A 707 17.09 21.63 -17.54
N TRP A 708 16.58 21.49 -16.32
CA TRP A 708 17.18 22.15 -15.15
C TRP A 708 18.61 21.67 -14.89
N VAL A 709 18.85 20.35 -14.95
CA VAL A 709 20.18 19.75 -14.78
C VAL A 709 21.17 20.23 -15.86
N LEU A 710 20.74 20.30 -17.13
CA LEU A 710 21.57 20.82 -18.22
C LEU A 710 21.96 22.28 -18.01
N ASN A 711 21.08 23.10 -17.43
CA ASN A 711 21.39 24.49 -17.13
C ASN A 711 22.48 24.61 -16.04
N GLN A 712 22.52 23.68 -15.08
CA GLN A 712 23.59 23.62 -14.07
C GLN A 712 24.98 23.47 -14.70
N LYS A 713 25.10 22.64 -15.74
CA LYS A 713 26.35 22.48 -16.52
C LYS A 713 26.70 23.69 -17.38
N LYS A 714 25.68 24.36 -17.93
CA LYS A 714 25.88 25.51 -18.82
C LYS A 714 26.38 26.75 -18.07
N HIS A 715 25.95 26.92 -16.81
CA HIS A 715 26.20 28.15 -16.04
C HIS A 715 26.72 27.92 -14.60
N PRO A 716 27.67 27.00 -14.33
CA PRO A 716 28.00 26.55 -12.98
C PRO A 716 28.43 27.71 -12.05
N ALA A 717 29.35 28.57 -12.51
CA ALA A 717 29.83 29.70 -11.72
C ALA A 717 28.71 30.71 -11.38
N LYS A 718 27.83 31.02 -12.34
CA LYS A 718 26.70 31.95 -12.14
C LYS A 718 25.67 31.40 -11.16
N LEU A 719 25.52 30.07 -11.13
CA LEU A 719 24.60 29.36 -10.25
C LEU A 719 25.21 29.06 -8.86
N GLY A 720 26.46 29.49 -8.61
CA GLY A 720 27.15 29.30 -7.34
C GLY A 720 27.68 27.89 -7.13
N LEU A 721 28.06 27.21 -8.22
CA LEU A 721 28.75 25.92 -8.19
C LEU A 721 30.24 26.13 -8.41
N GLU A 722 31.04 25.49 -7.57
CA GLU A 722 32.48 25.40 -7.77
C GLU A 722 32.74 24.45 -8.95
N VAL A 723 33.43 24.94 -9.98
CA VAL A 723 33.92 24.09 -11.06
C VAL A 723 35.13 23.36 -10.51
N PRO A 724 35.17 22.01 -10.49
CA PRO A 724 36.37 21.29 -10.10
C PRO A 724 37.52 21.77 -10.99
N ALA A 725 38.64 22.18 -10.39
CA ALA A 725 39.83 22.55 -11.15
C ALA A 725 40.11 21.44 -12.16
N ALA A 726 40.25 21.80 -13.44
CA ALA A 726 40.72 20.87 -14.44
C ALA A 726 42.03 20.26 -13.92
N ALA A 727 42.09 18.94 -13.79
CA ALA A 727 43.38 18.28 -13.64
C ALA A 727 44.20 18.74 -14.85
N ALA A 728 45.28 19.48 -14.58
CA ALA A 728 46.25 19.87 -15.58
C ALA A 728 46.72 18.62 -16.35
N PRO A 729 47.02 18.75 -17.65
CA PRO A 729 47.20 17.62 -18.57
C PRO A 729 48.19 16.57 -18.08
#